data_AF-A0A9D8CWI6-F1
#
_entry.id   AF-A0A9D8CWI6-F1
#
_cell.length_a   1.000
_cell.length_b   1.000
_cell.length_c   1.000
_cell.angle_alpha   90.00
_cell.angle_beta   90.00
_cell.angle_gamma   90.00
#
_symmetry.space_group_name_H-M   'P 1'
#
loop_
_entity.id
_entity.type
_entity.pdbx_description
1 polymer ?
#
loop_
_entity_poly.entity_id
_entity_poly.type
_entity_poly.pdbx_seq_one_letter_code
_entity_poly.pdbx_strand_id
1 'polypeptide(L)'
;MILLSSRAMTWHSVRKHFLAVVLSFLALLAVGVVVHAQTPNVRKPLAMEGHPEFFQRILTLPGAQLRAEPSTTAKLVEAKPPTFSILYVYARRSVSGETWLEVGSGLDGKSTSWLPAEAAQDWAVMLVMQYAPPGQRQRVLFFKDTAKLSSLVQDPRVGDKSRSIVQAVDAGTHDKASVIAIEPADRQGTPNFRTRPYLMPILASQADEFDVGGRTMLLQVASVNSVPPSSVAAAKAPDVRSLKVGVVFLIDTTSSMGPYIDRVRKVVRELYARLERENKLEQTSFGVVGYRNNNEGRPQLEYVAKVYQPLRPNAPPNQVLASLDRMKPATVSTHSWDEDGIFGLFTALNSPDMQWSKFDARILVQISDAGMLDGGNPKAQLRDVSLTNIREMADRLGVAVIPIHLLTPQAQREGDTAKARGQYQELGRTGDPATNKYIPIAAGDPDKFESVIRAAVDRLATAITDLVDNNMLNRQALPPQAPLAELLVNELFRVQQTYVGEKLGTDAPPFVRGWASDKDLGNPRNEALKVGVFLTRNQLNNLAQSLRDVVDAAKRAQLAPQTLFDQLRALSAATAVAPGQRKAETIADAGLLPSYLKLLPYQSQLLRLTHQSWLDQGFSGQQAIISALEFKLRAYADINASDVWVDLGAKDPGQAVYPVPLDLLP
;
A
#
# COMPACT_ATOMS: atom_id res chain seq x y z
N MET A 1 77.56 55.44 -19.14
CA MET A 1 77.94 56.31 -18.01
C MET A 1 77.16 55.82 -16.79
N ILE A 2 77.68 55.49 -15.60
CA ILE A 2 79.02 55.43 -14.96
C ILE A 2 78.85 54.39 -13.82
N LEU A 3 79.71 53.41 -13.51
CA LEU A 3 80.96 52.88 -14.11
C LEU A 3 81.06 51.35 -13.83
N LEU A 4 82.23 50.73 -14.04
CA LEU A 4 82.52 49.32 -13.75
C LEU A 4 82.88 49.07 -12.26
N SER A 5 82.69 47.84 -11.78
CA SER A 5 83.83 46.95 -11.46
C SER A 5 83.39 45.53 -11.08
N SER A 6 84.23 44.55 -11.38
CA SER A 6 84.07 43.15 -10.97
C SER A 6 84.76 42.90 -9.64
N ARG A 7 84.23 41.96 -8.83
CA ARG A 7 85.04 41.20 -7.86
C ARG A 7 84.46 39.81 -7.67
N ALA A 8 85.36 38.83 -7.63
CA ALA A 8 84.99 37.42 -7.74
C ALA A 8 84.54 36.80 -6.41
N MET A 9 83.67 35.81 -6.59
CA MET A 9 83.07 34.86 -5.66
C MET A 9 84.05 34.25 -4.62
N THR A 10 83.56 34.03 -3.39
CA THR A 10 84.14 33.03 -2.46
C THR A 10 83.10 31.97 -2.10
N TRP A 11 83.40 30.71 -2.41
CA TRP A 11 82.46 29.57 -2.42
C TRP A 11 81.90 29.11 -1.05
N HIS A 12 82.25 29.75 0.06
CA HIS A 12 81.90 29.28 1.41
C HIS A 12 80.55 29.78 1.96
N SER A 13 79.96 30.85 1.41
CA SER A 13 78.71 31.42 1.94
C SER A 13 77.44 30.67 1.49
N VAL A 14 77.45 30.11 0.26
CA VAL A 14 76.27 29.47 -0.36
C VAL A 14 75.89 28.18 0.38
N ARG A 15 76.86 27.38 0.84
CA ARG A 15 76.60 26.12 1.55
C ARG A 15 75.86 26.28 2.88
N LYS A 16 76.13 27.35 3.65
CA LYS A 16 75.48 27.56 4.96
C LYS A 16 74.00 27.96 4.81
N HIS A 17 73.67 28.78 3.82
CA HIS A 17 72.29 29.21 3.58
C HIS A 17 71.44 28.08 2.97
N PHE A 18 72.00 27.27 2.06
CA PHE A 18 71.26 26.14 1.50
C PHE A 18 70.97 25.04 2.54
N LEU A 19 71.93 24.74 3.43
CA LEU A 19 71.73 23.75 4.49
C LEU A 19 70.71 24.22 5.54
N ALA A 20 70.71 25.51 5.89
CA ALA A 20 69.73 26.09 6.81
C ALA A 20 68.30 26.03 6.25
N VAL A 21 68.09 26.41 4.98
CA VAL A 21 66.77 26.35 4.34
C VAL A 21 66.24 24.92 4.22
N VAL A 22 67.10 23.95 3.89
CA VAL A 22 66.71 22.53 3.82
C VAL A 22 66.38 21.96 5.20
N LEU A 23 67.13 22.30 6.25
CA LEU A 23 66.82 21.90 7.64
C LEU A 23 65.53 22.56 8.16
N SER A 24 65.26 23.82 7.82
CA SER A 24 63.98 24.46 8.15
C SER A 24 62.79 23.83 7.43
N PHE A 25 62.95 23.38 6.17
CA PHE A 25 61.90 22.65 5.46
C PHE A 25 61.66 21.24 6.03
N LEU A 26 62.72 20.50 6.38
CA LEU A 26 62.55 19.20 7.06
C LEU A 26 61.98 19.33 8.48
N ALA A 27 62.30 20.39 9.21
CA ALA A 27 61.71 20.66 10.53
C ALA A 27 60.22 21.05 10.45
N LEU A 28 59.78 21.76 9.40
CA LEU A 28 58.36 22.05 9.18
C LEU A 28 57.57 20.81 8.72
N LEU A 29 58.19 19.83 8.05
CA LEU A 29 57.55 18.56 7.70
C LEU A 29 57.45 17.57 8.88
N ALA A 30 58.16 17.79 9.98
CA ALA A 30 58.15 16.92 11.16
C ALA A 30 57.10 17.31 12.23
N VAL A 31 56.44 18.47 12.10
CA VAL A 31 55.31 18.90 12.96
C VAL A 31 54.02 19.02 12.14
N GLY A 32 53.86 18.13 11.18
CA GLY A 32 52.54 17.75 10.68
C GLY A 32 51.81 16.94 11.75
N VAL A 33 51.33 17.62 12.82
CA VAL A 33 50.28 17.04 13.65
C VAL A 33 49.07 16.89 12.74
N VAL A 34 48.91 15.69 12.17
CA VAL A 34 47.65 15.26 11.60
C VAL A 34 46.71 15.18 12.77
N VAL A 35 46.06 16.32 13.05
CA VAL A 35 44.76 16.36 13.69
C VAL A 35 43.87 15.59 12.74
N HIS A 36 43.87 14.27 12.92
CA HIS A 36 42.70 13.48 12.65
C HIS A 36 41.63 14.18 13.46
N ALA A 37 40.81 14.98 12.77
CA ALA A 37 39.50 15.30 13.28
C ALA A 37 38.88 13.93 13.52
N GLN A 38 38.90 13.50 14.78
CA GLN A 38 38.10 12.39 15.22
C GLN A 38 36.69 12.87 14.90
N THR A 39 36.15 12.39 13.77
CA THR A 39 34.73 12.46 13.50
C THR A 39 34.10 11.93 14.78
N PRO A 40 33.37 12.77 15.54
CA PRO A 40 32.95 12.40 16.89
C PRO A 40 32.24 11.08 16.74
N ASN A 41 32.68 10.06 17.49
CA ASN A 41 32.34 8.67 17.21
C ASN A 41 30.84 8.50 17.44
N VAL A 42 30.04 8.76 16.38
CA VAL A 42 28.61 9.00 16.50
C VAL A 42 28.02 7.73 17.03
N ARG A 43 27.53 7.79 18.27
CA ARG A 43 27.05 6.62 18.95
C ARG A 43 25.83 6.13 18.21
N LYS A 44 25.93 4.93 17.63
CA LYS A 44 24.85 4.27 16.91
C LYS A 44 24.11 3.30 17.83
N PRO A 45 22.84 2.98 17.55
CA PRO A 45 22.18 1.86 18.21
C PRO A 45 22.90 0.53 17.94
N LEU A 46 22.61 -0.46 18.77
CA LEU A 46 23.01 -1.84 18.56
C LEU A 46 22.40 -2.38 17.26
N ALA A 47 23.23 -3.03 16.46
CA ALA A 47 22.76 -3.80 15.33
C ALA A 47 21.97 -5.04 15.79
N MET A 48 21.04 -5.49 14.95
CA MET A 48 20.29 -6.72 15.14
C MET A 48 21.20 -7.92 14.84
N GLU A 49 21.09 -8.98 15.66
CA GLU A 49 21.92 -10.17 15.51
C GLU A 49 21.70 -10.82 14.14
N GLY A 50 22.78 -11.15 13.43
CA GLY A 50 22.73 -11.65 12.04
C GLY A 50 22.38 -10.60 10.96
N HIS A 51 21.99 -9.38 11.35
CA HIS A 51 21.40 -8.36 10.47
C HIS A 51 22.02 -6.97 10.74
N PRO A 52 23.32 -6.77 10.42
CA PRO A 52 24.13 -5.64 10.88
C PRO A 52 23.69 -4.27 10.35
N GLU A 53 22.92 -4.23 9.27
CA GLU A 53 22.36 -3.03 8.66
C GLU A 53 21.06 -2.54 9.34
N PHE A 54 20.49 -3.35 10.24
CA PHE A 54 19.30 -3.02 11.03
C PHE A 54 19.64 -2.77 12.48
N PHE A 55 19.09 -1.69 13.03
CA PHE A 55 19.17 -1.40 14.46
C PHE A 55 18.07 -2.11 15.25
N GLN A 56 18.43 -2.62 16.43
CA GLN A 56 17.48 -3.16 17.39
C GLN A 56 16.48 -2.08 17.82
N ARG A 57 15.20 -2.46 17.90
CA ARG A 57 14.11 -1.60 18.37
C ARG A 57 13.30 -2.31 19.42
N ILE A 58 12.77 -1.54 20.35
CA ILE A 58 11.74 -1.98 21.29
C ILE A 58 10.48 -1.16 21.16
N LEU A 59 9.40 -1.73 21.68
CA LEU A 59 8.18 -1.05 22.03
C LEU A 59 8.11 -0.92 23.56
N THR A 60 7.85 0.26 24.10
CA THR A 60 7.62 0.45 25.54
C THR A 60 6.33 -0.26 25.99
N LEU A 61 6.33 -0.87 27.18
CA LEU A 61 5.13 -1.47 27.77
C LEU A 61 4.45 -0.50 28.76
N PRO A 62 3.16 -0.70 29.10
CA PRO A 62 2.48 0.12 30.08
C PRO A 62 3.20 0.12 31.43
N GLY A 63 3.40 1.30 32.01
CA GLY A 63 4.12 1.44 33.29
C GLY A 63 5.64 1.49 33.15
N ALA A 64 6.20 1.43 31.94
CA ALA A 64 7.61 1.73 31.70
C ALA A 64 8.02 3.09 32.28
N GLN A 65 9.29 3.20 32.66
CA GLN A 65 9.88 4.42 33.23
C GLN A 65 11.26 4.61 32.62
N LEU A 66 11.51 5.78 32.03
CA LEU A 66 12.83 6.12 31.51
C LEU A 66 13.66 6.76 32.63
N ARG A 67 14.85 6.23 32.86
CA ARG A 67 15.80 6.58 33.93
C ARG A 67 17.11 7.10 33.33
N ALA A 68 17.82 7.94 34.07
CA ALA A 68 19.12 8.46 33.63
C ALA A 68 20.22 7.37 33.60
N GLU A 69 20.09 6.36 34.45
CA GLU A 69 21.04 5.26 34.64
C GLU A 69 20.26 3.94 34.84
N PRO A 70 20.90 2.77 34.63
CA PRO A 70 20.28 1.46 34.81
C PRO A 70 20.10 1.10 36.30
N SER A 71 19.19 1.80 36.97
CA SER A 71 18.82 1.57 38.36
C SER A 71 17.42 2.12 38.65
N THR A 72 16.64 1.41 39.47
CA THR A 72 15.32 1.85 39.97
C THR A 72 15.41 3.08 40.89
N THR A 73 16.59 3.40 41.43
CA THR A 73 16.83 4.61 42.25
C THR A 73 17.38 5.79 41.43
N ALA A 74 17.78 5.57 40.17
CA ALA A 74 18.32 6.63 39.33
C ALA A 74 17.26 7.72 39.03
N LYS A 75 17.74 8.93 38.71
CA LYS A 75 16.87 10.06 38.34
C LYS A 75 15.90 9.64 37.22
N LEU A 76 14.62 9.88 37.46
CA LEU A 76 13.57 9.69 36.48
C LEU A 76 13.71 10.75 35.37
N VAL A 77 13.87 10.30 34.13
CA VAL A 77 13.87 11.14 32.92
C VAL A 77 12.44 11.31 32.44
N GLU A 78 11.69 10.20 32.34
CA GLU A 78 10.28 10.22 31.98
C GLU A 78 9.48 9.19 32.79
N ALA A 79 8.43 9.66 33.47
CA ALA A 79 7.64 8.86 34.40
C ALA A 79 6.65 7.90 33.73
N LYS A 80 6.18 8.28 32.53
CA LYS A 80 5.13 7.59 31.75
C LYS A 80 5.34 7.87 30.25
N PRO A 81 6.40 7.34 29.62
CA PRO A 81 6.53 7.37 28.17
C PRO A 81 5.27 6.77 27.53
N PRO A 82 4.85 7.24 26.33
CA PRO A 82 3.69 6.68 25.65
C PRO A 82 3.88 5.17 25.45
N THR A 83 2.84 4.38 25.71
CA THR A 83 2.85 2.92 25.49
C THR A 83 3.12 2.61 24.02
N PHE A 84 3.91 1.57 23.75
CA PHE A 84 4.38 1.17 22.42
C PHE A 84 5.08 2.29 21.62
N SER A 85 5.78 3.19 22.32
CA SER A 85 6.77 4.08 21.70
C SER A 85 7.88 3.23 21.08
N ILE A 86 8.24 3.53 19.82
CA ILE A 86 9.32 2.85 19.11
C ILE A 86 10.64 3.51 19.50
N LEU A 87 11.52 2.78 20.18
CA LEU A 87 12.83 3.29 20.60
C LEU A 87 13.95 2.36 20.12
N TYR A 88 15.05 2.95 19.66
CA TYR A 88 16.27 2.23 19.26
C TYR A 88 17.09 1.84 20.47
N VAL A 89 17.61 0.61 20.52
CA VAL A 89 18.43 0.11 21.64
C VAL A 89 19.90 0.46 21.42
N TYR A 90 20.54 1.16 22.36
CA TYR A 90 21.93 1.60 22.33
C TYR A 90 22.88 0.74 23.16
N ALA A 91 22.36 0.07 24.19
CA ALA A 91 23.10 -0.88 25.01
C ALA A 91 22.12 -1.83 25.70
N ARG A 92 22.59 -3.03 26.05
CA ARG A 92 21.95 -3.90 27.04
C ARG A 92 22.96 -4.11 28.17
N ARG A 93 22.55 -3.95 29.43
CA ARG A 93 23.43 -4.12 30.59
C ARG A 93 22.68 -4.86 31.70
N SER A 94 23.26 -5.95 32.19
CA SER A 94 22.78 -6.59 33.41
C SER A 94 23.30 -5.86 34.65
N VAL A 95 22.41 -5.46 35.54
CA VAL A 95 22.71 -4.79 36.81
C VAL A 95 21.90 -5.49 37.90
N SER A 96 22.56 -5.96 38.96
CA SER A 96 21.90 -6.65 40.10
C SER A 96 21.01 -7.85 39.71
N GLY A 97 21.32 -8.53 38.60
CA GLY A 97 20.52 -9.65 38.07
C GLY A 97 19.39 -9.25 37.12
N GLU A 98 19.06 -7.97 37.03
CA GLU A 98 18.06 -7.42 36.11
C GLU A 98 18.72 -6.94 34.81
N THR A 99 18.08 -7.15 33.66
CA THR A 99 18.59 -6.63 32.38
C THR A 99 17.97 -5.27 32.08
N TRP A 100 18.81 -4.26 31.90
CA TRP A 100 18.43 -2.90 31.53
C TRP A 100 18.78 -2.62 30.07
N LEU A 101 17.90 -1.90 29.39
CA LEU A 101 18.06 -1.44 28.01
C LEU A 101 18.33 0.05 28.02
N GLU A 102 19.37 0.48 27.32
CA GLU A 102 19.54 1.90 26.99
C GLU A 102 18.87 2.16 25.65
N VAL A 103 18.01 3.17 25.58
CA VAL A 103 17.15 3.44 24.42
C VAL A 103 17.10 4.92 24.06
N GLY A 104 16.80 5.24 22.81
CA GLY A 104 16.54 6.61 22.33
C GLY A 104 15.63 6.64 21.10
N SER A 105 14.96 7.76 20.84
CA SER A 105 14.02 7.90 19.70
C SER A 105 14.71 8.22 18.37
N GLY A 106 15.90 8.84 18.41
CA GLY A 106 16.73 9.13 17.25
C GLY A 106 17.83 8.08 17.01
N LEU A 107 18.59 8.27 15.93
CA LEU A 107 19.78 7.45 15.58
C LEU A 107 21.12 8.10 16.00
N ASP A 108 21.10 9.33 16.48
CA ASP A 108 22.31 10.14 16.74
C ASP A 108 22.94 9.92 18.13
N GLY A 109 22.27 9.17 19.00
CA GLY A 109 22.74 8.81 20.34
C GLY A 109 22.83 9.99 21.32
N LYS A 110 22.25 11.16 21.00
CA LYS A 110 22.34 12.37 21.86
C LYS A 110 21.35 12.38 23.02
N SER A 111 20.24 11.66 22.90
CA SER A 111 19.18 11.60 23.90
C SER A 111 18.82 10.14 24.15
N THR A 112 19.57 9.50 25.05
CA THR A 112 19.30 8.15 25.51
C THR A 112 18.83 8.12 26.97
N SER A 113 18.15 7.04 27.35
CA SER A 113 17.70 6.77 28.72
C SER A 113 17.58 5.27 28.94
N TRP A 114 17.51 4.84 30.19
CA TRP A 114 17.48 3.44 30.58
C TRP A 114 16.08 3.00 31.03
N LEU A 115 15.67 1.78 30.69
CA LEU A 115 14.51 1.10 31.28
C LEU A 115 14.81 -0.39 31.51
N PRO A 116 14.10 -1.06 32.44
CA PRO A 116 14.12 -2.51 32.54
C PRO A 116 13.68 -3.17 31.23
N ALA A 117 14.33 -4.26 30.84
CA ALA A 117 13.96 -5.03 29.66
C ALA A 117 12.55 -5.62 29.76
N GLU A 118 12.09 -5.94 30.97
CA GLU A 118 10.71 -6.37 31.25
C GLU A 118 9.65 -5.29 31.01
N ALA A 119 10.05 -4.01 31.00
CA ALA A 119 9.18 -2.88 30.69
C ALA A 119 9.16 -2.56 29.17
N ALA A 120 9.70 -3.45 28.35
CA ALA A 120 9.82 -3.31 26.91
C ALA A 120 9.47 -4.62 26.19
N GLN A 121 9.21 -4.54 24.90
CA GLN A 121 9.05 -5.68 24.00
C GLN A 121 10.00 -5.51 22.83
N ASP A 122 10.89 -6.48 22.61
CA ASP A 122 11.75 -6.52 21.42
C ASP A 122 10.90 -6.62 20.15
N TRP A 123 11.18 -5.75 19.17
CA TRP A 123 10.40 -5.62 17.93
C TRP A 123 11.32 -5.52 16.71
N ALA A 124 11.93 -6.68 16.39
CA ALA A 124 12.93 -6.86 15.34
C ALA A 124 12.42 -6.49 13.94
N VAL A 125 11.22 -6.97 13.59
CA VAL A 125 10.54 -6.68 12.32
C VAL A 125 9.30 -5.89 12.65
N MET A 126 9.13 -4.71 12.05
CA MET A 126 8.01 -3.79 12.34
C MET A 126 6.72 -4.22 11.64
N LEU A 127 6.36 -5.50 11.80
CA LEU A 127 5.14 -6.11 11.33
C LEU A 127 3.95 -5.52 12.08
N VAL A 128 3.00 -4.97 11.33
CA VAL A 128 1.77 -4.39 11.85
C VAL A 128 0.55 -4.84 11.08
N MET A 129 -0.56 -4.89 11.81
CA MET A 129 -1.88 -5.07 11.23
C MET A 129 -2.51 -3.71 10.93
N GLN A 130 -3.26 -3.66 9.84
CA GLN A 130 -4.27 -2.65 9.57
C GLN A 130 -5.62 -3.36 9.46
N TYR A 131 -6.71 -2.67 9.75
CA TYR A 131 -8.03 -3.19 9.39
C TYR A 131 -8.11 -3.35 7.87
N ALA A 132 -8.62 -4.49 7.38
CA ALA A 132 -8.99 -4.61 5.98
C ALA A 132 -10.10 -3.57 5.64
N PRO A 133 -10.31 -3.18 4.37
CA PRO A 133 -11.41 -2.29 4.03
C PRO A 133 -12.75 -2.81 4.59
N PRO A 134 -13.61 -1.94 5.14
CA PRO A 134 -14.92 -2.35 5.67
C PRO A 134 -15.89 -2.63 4.51
N GLY A 135 -17.14 -2.99 4.84
CA GLY A 135 -18.14 -3.41 3.86
C GLY A 135 -18.85 -4.67 4.34
N GLN A 136 -18.69 -5.77 3.60
CA GLN A 136 -19.30 -7.05 3.97
C GLN A 136 -18.57 -7.77 5.14
N ARG A 137 -17.25 -7.58 5.33
CA ARG A 137 -16.52 -8.24 6.44
C ARG A 137 -17.01 -7.79 7.82
N GLN A 138 -17.02 -8.66 8.83
CA GLN A 138 -17.38 -8.22 10.19
C GLN A 138 -16.30 -7.35 10.85
N ARG A 139 -16.70 -6.68 11.93
CA ARG A 139 -15.80 -5.92 12.81
C ARG A 139 -14.85 -6.88 13.52
N VAL A 140 -13.57 -6.53 13.58
CA VAL A 140 -12.55 -7.40 14.19
C VAL A 140 -12.78 -7.51 15.70
N LEU A 141 -12.84 -8.74 16.19
CA LEU A 141 -12.92 -9.08 17.62
C LEU A 141 -11.52 -9.39 18.16
N PHE A 142 -11.17 -8.79 19.30
CA PHE A 142 -9.92 -9.05 20.01
C PHE A 142 -10.20 -9.81 21.30
N PHE A 143 -9.69 -11.03 21.37
CA PHE A 143 -9.86 -11.95 22.49
C PHE A 143 -8.68 -11.84 23.47
N LYS A 144 -8.93 -12.07 24.76
CA LYS A 144 -7.87 -12.15 25.78
C LYS A 144 -6.99 -13.39 25.59
N ASP A 145 -7.58 -14.47 25.11
CA ASP A 145 -7.05 -15.83 25.19
C ASP A 145 -7.16 -16.55 23.83
N THR A 146 -6.07 -17.17 23.39
CA THR A 146 -5.99 -17.86 22.10
C THR A 146 -6.90 -19.07 22.01
N ALA A 147 -7.08 -19.83 23.10
CA ALA A 147 -7.89 -21.05 23.10
C ALA A 147 -9.38 -20.72 22.93
N LYS A 148 -9.87 -19.61 23.51
CA LYS A 148 -11.23 -19.12 23.24
C LYS A 148 -11.44 -18.72 21.77
N LEU A 149 -10.45 -18.08 21.14
CA LEU A 149 -10.51 -17.72 19.73
C LEU A 149 -10.40 -18.96 18.81
N SER A 150 -9.46 -19.86 19.08
CA SER A 150 -9.25 -21.12 18.36
C SER A 150 -10.51 -21.99 18.40
N SER A 151 -11.11 -22.18 19.57
CA SER A 151 -12.38 -22.89 19.73
C SER A 151 -13.56 -22.22 19.01
N LEU A 152 -13.49 -20.92 18.71
CA LEU A 152 -14.50 -20.23 17.91
C LEU A 152 -14.23 -20.41 16.40
N VAL A 153 -12.96 -20.32 15.98
CA VAL A 153 -12.49 -20.56 14.60
C VAL A 153 -12.82 -21.96 14.11
N GLN A 154 -12.63 -22.96 14.97
CA GLN A 154 -12.93 -24.37 14.70
C GLN A 154 -14.42 -24.73 14.80
N ASP A 155 -15.31 -23.79 15.15
CA ASP A 155 -16.75 -24.08 15.23
C ASP A 155 -17.42 -23.96 13.85
N PRO A 156 -18.16 -24.98 13.36
CA PRO A 156 -18.86 -24.91 12.07
C PRO A 156 -19.88 -23.76 11.94
N ARG A 157 -20.29 -23.13 13.06
CA ARG A 157 -21.16 -21.96 13.10
C ARG A 157 -20.42 -20.68 13.51
N VAL A 158 -19.10 -20.61 13.28
CA VAL A 158 -18.26 -19.42 13.58
C VAL A 158 -18.87 -18.12 13.09
N GLY A 159 -19.48 -18.11 11.90
CA GLY A 159 -20.13 -16.94 11.30
C GLY A 159 -21.40 -16.46 12.04
N ASP A 160 -22.16 -17.36 12.67
CA ASP A 160 -23.30 -17.00 13.52
C ASP A 160 -22.84 -16.61 14.93
N LYS A 161 -21.91 -17.38 15.50
CA LYS A 161 -21.36 -17.13 16.85
C LYS A 161 -20.66 -15.78 16.93
N SER A 162 -19.86 -15.43 15.92
CA SER A 162 -19.20 -14.12 15.83
C SER A 162 -20.22 -12.99 15.78
N ARG A 163 -21.29 -13.08 14.97
CA ARG A 163 -22.39 -12.08 14.97
C ARG A 163 -23.04 -11.93 16.33
N SER A 164 -23.34 -13.03 17.02
CA SER A 164 -23.93 -12.99 18.36
C SER A 164 -22.99 -12.35 19.39
N ILE A 165 -21.68 -12.60 19.28
CA ILE A 165 -20.66 -11.92 20.11
C ILE A 165 -20.66 -10.41 19.80
N VAL A 166 -20.61 -10.01 18.53
CA VAL A 166 -20.65 -8.59 18.12
C VAL A 166 -21.90 -7.88 18.65
N GLN A 167 -23.08 -8.51 18.54
CA GLN A 167 -24.33 -7.99 19.09
C GLN A 167 -24.30 -7.86 20.62
N ALA A 168 -23.74 -8.84 21.33
CA ALA A 168 -23.55 -8.77 22.78
C ALA A 168 -22.51 -7.70 23.18
N VAL A 169 -21.55 -7.39 22.32
CA VAL A 169 -20.61 -6.28 22.55
C VAL A 169 -21.32 -4.94 22.42
N ASP A 170 -22.09 -4.73 21.34
CA ASP A 170 -22.87 -3.49 21.15
C ASP A 170 -23.93 -3.28 22.25
N ALA A 171 -24.56 -4.36 22.72
CA ALA A 171 -25.51 -4.32 23.84
C ALA A 171 -24.84 -4.18 25.22
N GLY A 172 -23.52 -4.25 25.31
CA GLY A 172 -22.77 -4.20 26.57
C GLY A 172 -22.86 -5.45 27.45
N THR A 173 -23.42 -6.55 26.94
CA THR A 173 -23.72 -7.81 27.67
C THR A 173 -22.69 -8.93 27.48
N HIS A 174 -21.64 -8.71 26.67
CA HIS A 174 -20.58 -9.68 26.40
C HIS A 174 -19.70 -10.04 27.62
N ASP A 175 -19.06 -11.22 27.56
CA ASP A 175 -17.96 -11.61 28.46
C ASP A 175 -16.70 -10.76 28.18
N LYS A 176 -16.52 -9.69 28.97
CA LYS A 176 -15.33 -8.81 28.97
C LYS A 176 -14.03 -9.54 29.35
N ALA A 177 -14.09 -10.72 29.94
CA ALA A 177 -12.92 -11.56 30.19
C ALA A 177 -12.56 -12.45 28.98
N SER A 178 -13.47 -12.60 28.01
CA SER A 178 -13.22 -13.23 26.70
C SER A 178 -12.81 -12.19 25.66
N VAL A 179 -13.68 -11.24 25.35
CA VAL A 179 -13.47 -10.21 24.32
C VAL A 179 -13.10 -8.91 25.03
N ILE A 180 -11.89 -8.42 24.77
CA ILE A 180 -11.33 -7.24 25.45
C ILE A 180 -11.49 -5.97 24.62
N ALA A 181 -11.65 -6.10 23.31
CA ALA A 181 -11.89 -5.00 22.39
C ALA A 181 -12.60 -5.50 21.13
N ILE A 182 -13.26 -4.58 20.43
CA ILE A 182 -13.84 -4.76 19.11
C ILE A 182 -13.51 -3.52 18.28
N GLU A 183 -13.30 -3.67 16.98
CA GLU A 183 -13.28 -2.54 16.04
C GLU A 183 -14.54 -1.64 16.22
N PRO A 184 -14.44 -0.31 16.08
CA PRO A 184 -15.57 0.60 16.27
C PRO A 184 -16.78 0.27 15.39
N ALA A 185 -17.98 0.58 15.89
CA ALA A 185 -19.24 0.32 15.20
C ALA A 185 -19.37 1.11 13.88
N ASP A 186 -20.09 0.58 12.90
CA ASP A 186 -20.25 1.16 11.55
C ASP A 186 -20.69 2.66 11.55
N ARG A 187 -21.41 3.11 12.60
CA ARG A 187 -21.81 4.53 12.80
C ARG A 187 -20.70 5.46 13.32
N GLN A 188 -19.68 4.89 13.98
CA GLN A 188 -18.45 5.58 14.34
C GLN A 188 -17.45 5.54 13.18
N GLY A 189 -17.66 4.65 12.20
CA GLY A 189 -16.76 4.47 11.07
C GLY A 189 -15.52 3.65 11.40
N THR A 190 -14.69 3.39 10.40
CA THR A 190 -13.48 2.56 10.54
C THR A 190 -12.25 3.44 10.81
N PRO A 191 -11.39 3.09 11.78
CA PRO A 191 -10.12 3.78 12.01
C PRO A 191 -9.23 3.77 10.76
N ASN A 192 -8.92 4.95 10.23
CA ASN A 192 -8.01 5.11 9.09
C ASN A 192 -6.61 5.53 9.59
N PHE A 193 -5.63 4.64 9.42
CA PHE A 193 -4.22 4.89 9.78
C PHE A 193 -3.67 6.21 9.19
N ARG A 194 -4.11 6.61 7.98
CA ARG A 194 -3.58 7.80 7.30
C ARG A 194 -3.97 9.12 7.99
N THR A 195 -5.15 9.18 8.60
CA THR A 195 -5.67 10.39 9.25
C THR A 195 -5.53 10.33 10.77
N ARG A 196 -5.60 9.12 11.35
CA ARG A 196 -5.33 8.85 12.77
C ARG A 196 -4.42 7.63 12.88
N PRO A 197 -3.09 7.85 12.88
CA PRO A 197 -2.13 6.78 12.98
C PRO A 197 -2.30 5.99 14.29
N TYR A 198 -2.33 4.68 14.14
CA TYR A 198 -2.36 3.71 15.23
C TYR A 198 -1.35 2.60 14.94
N LEU A 199 -0.86 1.95 15.98
CA LEU A 199 0.08 0.84 15.90
C LEU A 199 -0.64 -0.42 16.36
N MET A 200 -0.79 -1.40 15.46
CA MET A 200 -1.16 -2.78 15.83
C MET A 200 0.00 -3.75 15.58
N PRO A 201 1.06 -3.74 16.42
CA PRO A 201 2.22 -4.62 16.26
C PRO A 201 1.85 -6.09 16.48
N ILE A 202 2.37 -6.99 15.64
CA ILE A 202 2.29 -8.44 15.89
C ILE A 202 3.33 -8.81 16.96
N LEU A 203 2.86 -9.45 18.04
CA LEU A 203 3.67 -9.90 19.18
C LEU A 203 3.91 -11.41 19.16
N ALA A 204 2.93 -12.18 18.70
CA ALA A 204 2.99 -13.63 18.53
C ALA A 204 1.99 -14.07 17.47
N SER A 205 2.18 -15.28 16.92
CA SER A 205 1.30 -15.88 15.91
C SER A 205 1.14 -17.38 16.13
N GLN A 206 -0.06 -17.89 15.90
CA GLN A 206 -0.37 -19.32 15.90
C GLN A 206 -1.18 -19.64 14.65
N ALA A 207 -0.79 -20.68 13.89
CA ALA A 207 -1.59 -21.18 12.79
C ALA A 207 -2.80 -21.97 13.32
N ASP A 208 -3.94 -21.79 12.68
CA ASP A 208 -5.18 -22.55 12.95
C ASP A 208 -5.94 -22.75 11.63
N GLU A 209 -7.07 -23.47 11.65
CA GLU A 209 -7.85 -23.79 10.46
C GLU A 209 -9.35 -23.72 10.75
N PHE A 210 -10.07 -23.00 9.88
CA PHE A 210 -11.54 -23.01 9.90
C PHE A 210 -12.06 -24.28 9.22
N ASP A 211 -13.13 -24.85 9.77
CA ASP A 211 -13.90 -25.95 9.16
C ASP A 211 -14.33 -25.61 7.72
N VAL A 212 -14.64 -24.33 7.46
CA VAL A 212 -14.89 -23.81 6.11
C VAL A 212 -14.11 -22.51 5.89
N GLY A 213 -13.14 -22.54 4.98
CA GLY A 213 -12.30 -21.39 4.59
C GLY A 213 -10.81 -21.68 4.59
N GLY A 214 -10.39 -22.74 5.28
CA GLY A 214 -9.00 -23.19 5.36
C GLY A 214 -8.20 -22.44 6.42
N ARG A 215 -6.88 -22.37 6.22
CA ARG A 215 -5.91 -21.86 7.19
C ARG A 215 -6.09 -20.37 7.51
N THR A 216 -5.85 -20.05 8.78
CA THR A 216 -5.79 -18.70 9.34
C THR A 216 -4.59 -18.57 10.27
N MET A 217 -4.15 -17.33 10.48
CA MET A 217 -3.24 -16.99 11.56
C MET A 217 -4.02 -16.29 12.67
N LEU A 218 -3.94 -16.86 13.88
CA LEU A 218 -4.31 -16.19 15.11
C LEU A 218 -3.12 -15.32 15.51
N LEU A 219 -3.32 -14.01 15.56
CA LEU A 219 -2.29 -13.02 15.79
C LEU A 219 -2.51 -12.36 17.15
N GLN A 220 -1.53 -12.47 18.05
CA GLN A 220 -1.50 -11.62 19.22
C GLN A 220 -0.98 -10.26 18.79
N VAL A 221 -1.83 -9.25 18.90
CA VAL A 221 -1.48 -7.85 18.62
C VAL A 221 -1.63 -6.99 19.86
N ALA A 222 -1.02 -5.82 19.83
CA ALA A 222 -1.40 -4.71 20.70
C ALA A 222 -2.18 -3.65 19.91
N SER A 223 -2.70 -2.62 20.57
CA SER A 223 -3.26 -1.44 19.90
C SER A 223 -3.02 -0.17 20.71
N VAL A 224 -2.30 0.79 20.12
CA VAL A 224 -2.13 2.16 20.62
C VAL A 224 -2.37 3.17 19.50
N ASN A 225 -3.08 4.23 19.83
CA ASN A 225 -3.23 5.40 18.98
C ASN A 225 -2.05 6.35 19.19
N SER A 226 -1.47 6.87 18.11
CA SER A 226 -0.33 7.80 18.17
C SER A 226 -0.70 9.19 18.71
N VAL A 227 -2.00 9.49 18.73
CA VAL A 227 -2.57 10.68 19.38
C VAL A 227 -3.27 10.22 20.68
N PRO A 228 -3.03 10.86 21.84
CA PRO A 228 -3.80 10.58 23.04
C PRO A 228 -5.30 10.77 22.74
N PRO A 229 -6.19 9.86 23.21
CA PRO A 229 -7.61 9.97 22.93
C PRO A 229 -8.12 11.33 23.40
N SER A 230 -8.53 12.17 22.45
CA SER A 230 -9.05 13.50 22.70
C SER A 230 -10.23 13.40 23.65
N SER A 231 -10.05 13.96 24.86
CA SER A 231 -10.93 13.77 26.03
C SER A 231 -12.40 13.77 25.64
N VAL A 232 -13.05 12.60 25.79
CA VAL A 232 -14.38 12.23 25.26
C VAL A 232 -15.28 13.43 24.94
N ALA A 233 -15.06 14.02 23.77
CA ALA A 233 -15.99 15.01 23.24
C ALA A 233 -17.26 14.23 22.92
N ALA A 234 -18.41 14.65 23.49
CA ALA A 234 -19.68 13.97 23.32
C ALA A 234 -19.88 13.59 21.84
N ALA A 235 -20.07 12.29 21.58
CA ALA A 235 -19.93 11.70 20.26
C ALA A 235 -20.72 12.51 19.23
N LYS A 236 -20.00 13.28 18.40
CA LYS A 236 -20.64 14.11 17.37
C LYS A 236 -21.40 13.17 16.46
N ALA A 237 -22.65 13.52 16.15
CA ALA A 237 -23.40 12.78 15.16
C ALA A 237 -22.60 12.79 13.83
N PRO A 238 -22.47 11.64 13.15
CA PRO A 238 -21.80 11.59 11.85
C PRO A 238 -22.50 12.54 10.87
N ASP A 239 -21.70 13.35 10.20
CA ASP A 239 -22.16 14.27 9.14
C ASP A 239 -21.56 13.84 7.80
N VAL A 240 -22.40 13.28 6.94
CA VAL A 240 -22.04 12.70 5.63
C VAL A 240 -22.47 13.57 4.46
N ARG A 241 -23.11 14.73 4.70
CA ARG A 241 -23.67 15.59 3.63
C ARG A 241 -22.64 16.14 2.65
N SER A 242 -21.40 16.26 3.09
CA SER A 242 -20.28 16.78 2.30
C SER A 242 -19.42 15.69 1.64
N LEU A 243 -19.81 14.41 1.75
CA LEU A 243 -19.18 13.29 1.06
C LEU A 243 -19.36 13.45 -0.46
N LYS A 244 -18.25 13.48 -1.19
CA LYS A 244 -18.23 13.65 -2.65
C LYS A 244 -18.04 12.34 -3.38
N VAL A 245 -18.86 12.12 -4.42
CA VAL A 245 -18.88 10.93 -5.26
C VAL A 245 -18.35 11.25 -6.66
N GLY A 246 -17.22 10.64 -7.02
CA GLY A 246 -16.64 10.67 -8.35
C GLY A 246 -16.87 9.34 -9.06
N VAL A 247 -17.56 9.36 -10.20
CA VAL A 247 -17.83 8.17 -11.02
C VAL A 247 -17.18 8.32 -12.39
N VAL A 248 -16.30 7.39 -12.77
CA VAL A 248 -15.70 7.36 -14.12
C VAL A 248 -16.23 6.18 -14.90
N PHE A 249 -16.78 6.44 -16.08
CA PHE A 249 -17.10 5.40 -17.04
C PHE A 249 -15.90 5.17 -17.96
N LEU A 250 -15.30 3.99 -17.88
CA LEU A 250 -14.29 3.51 -18.82
C LEU A 250 -14.99 2.58 -19.83
N ILE A 251 -15.18 3.09 -21.04
CA ILE A 251 -16.02 2.45 -22.04
C ILE A 251 -15.15 1.97 -23.19
N ASP A 252 -15.30 0.71 -23.56
CA ASP A 252 -14.81 0.18 -24.83
C ASP A 252 -15.54 0.85 -25.99
N THR A 253 -14.78 1.41 -26.92
CA THR A 253 -15.29 2.20 -28.06
C THR A 253 -14.91 1.59 -29.40
N THR A 254 -14.77 0.26 -29.45
CA THR A 254 -14.68 -0.54 -30.68
C THR A 254 -16.00 -0.60 -31.45
N SER A 255 -16.02 -1.31 -32.59
CA SER A 255 -17.18 -1.40 -33.49
C SER A 255 -18.35 -2.21 -32.92
N SER A 256 -18.11 -3.22 -32.08
CA SER A 256 -19.17 -4.02 -31.41
C SER A 256 -19.98 -3.20 -30.41
N MET A 257 -19.34 -2.20 -29.79
CA MET A 257 -19.86 -1.48 -28.63
C MET A 257 -20.92 -0.41 -28.93
N GLY A 258 -21.18 -0.10 -30.20
CA GLY A 258 -22.10 0.98 -30.62
C GLY A 258 -23.46 1.02 -29.89
N PRO A 259 -24.26 -0.06 -29.91
CA PRO A 259 -25.55 -0.11 -29.22
C PRO A 259 -25.43 0.13 -27.72
N TYR A 260 -24.39 -0.39 -27.08
CA TYR A 260 -24.17 -0.27 -25.63
C TYR A 260 -23.75 1.15 -25.25
N ILE A 261 -22.89 1.81 -26.04
CA ILE A 261 -22.51 3.23 -25.88
C ILE A 261 -23.77 4.11 -25.90
N ASP A 262 -24.70 3.85 -26.83
CA ASP A 262 -25.94 4.62 -26.92
C ASP A 262 -26.86 4.40 -25.72
N ARG A 263 -26.93 3.18 -25.17
CA ARG A 263 -27.65 2.89 -23.91
C ARG A 263 -27.00 3.57 -22.69
N VAL A 264 -25.67 3.52 -22.56
CA VAL A 264 -24.96 4.24 -21.48
C VAL A 264 -25.23 5.74 -21.59
N ARG A 265 -25.14 6.32 -22.80
CA ARG A 265 -25.41 7.74 -23.02
C ARG A 265 -26.83 8.13 -22.60
N LYS A 266 -27.83 7.28 -22.89
CA LYS A 266 -29.23 7.50 -22.45
C LYS A 266 -29.35 7.49 -20.93
N VAL A 267 -28.87 6.45 -20.25
CA VAL A 267 -29.02 6.33 -18.78
C VAL A 267 -28.25 7.42 -18.03
N VAL A 268 -27.06 7.82 -18.49
CA VAL A 268 -26.31 8.92 -17.87
C VAL A 268 -27.03 10.27 -18.04
N ARG A 269 -27.72 10.53 -19.16
CA ARG A 269 -28.58 11.73 -19.30
C ARG A 269 -29.70 11.75 -18.27
N GLU A 270 -30.37 10.62 -18.07
CA GLU A 270 -31.48 10.47 -17.12
C GLU A 270 -31.00 10.65 -15.67
N LEU A 271 -29.80 10.14 -15.33
CA LEU A 271 -29.15 10.38 -14.04
C LEU A 271 -28.89 11.87 -13.80
N TYR A 272 -28.29 12.58 -14.76
CA TYR A 272 -28.05 14.02 -14.64
C TYR A 272 -29.35 14.79 -14.45
N ALA A 273 -30.37 14.52 -15.27
CA ALA A 273 -31.69 15.14 -15.16
C ALA A 273 -32.42 14.79 -13.85
N ARG A 274 -32.04 13.70 -13.16
CA ARG A 274 -32.54 13.36 -11.82
C ARG A 274 -31.78 14.13 -10.73
N LEU A 275 -30.45 14.07 -10.73
CA LEU A 275 -29.61 14.77 -9.74
C LEU A 275 -29.78 16.30 -9.80
N GLU A 276 -30.03 16.86 -10.98
CA GLU A 276 -30.36 18.27 -11.17
C GLU A 276 -31.69 18.65 -10.51
N ARG A 277 -32.76 17.89 -10.76
CA ARG A 277 -34.08 18.09 -10.11
C ARG A 277 -34.04 17.90 -8.60
N GLU A 278 -33.17 17.02 -8.10
CA GLU A 278 -32.99 16.76 -6.67
C GLU A 278 -31.97 17.72 -5.99
N ASN A 279 -31.36 18.65 -6.75
CA ASN A 279 -30.30 19.57 -6.29
C ASN A 279 -29.06 18.88 -5.68
N LYS A 280 -28.65 17.71 -6.23
CA LYS A 280 -27.54 16.86 -5.73
C LYS A 280 -26.27 16.88 -6.60
N LEU A 281 -26.18 17.84 -7.53
CA LEU A 281 -25.06 17.97 -8.47
C LEU A 281 -23.75 18.46 -7.82
N GLU A 282 -23.78 19.11 -6.65
CA GLU A 282 -22.57 19.59 -5.97
C GLU A 282 -21.73 18.45 -5.37
N GLN A 283 -22.38 17.35 -4.98
CA GLN A 283 -21.76 16.20 -4.34
C GLN A 283 -21.33 15.12 -5.35
N THR A 284 -21.81 15.18 -6.59
CA THR A 284 -21.58 14.14 -7.60
C THR A 284 -20.88 14.71 -8.83
N SER A 285 -19.85 14.05 -9.36
CA SER A 285 -19.28 14.42 -10.66
C SER A 285 -18.83 13.19 -11.44
N PHE A 286 -18.83 13.32 -12.77
CA PHE A 286 -18.61 12.19 -13.66
C PHE A 286 -17.46 12.44 -14.62
N GLY A 287 -16.62 11.42 -14.82
CA GLY A 287 -15.61 11.35 -15.87
C GLY A 287 -15.95 10.28 -16.90
N VAL A 288 -15.39 10.40 -18.09
CA VAL A 288 -15.60 9.45 -19.20
C VAL A 288 -14.29 9.27 -19.95
N VAL A 289 -13.86 8.01 -20.07
CA VAL A 289 -12.70 7.58 -20.85
C VAL A 289 -13.18 6.55 -21.87
N GLY A 290 -12.83 6.74 -23.14
CA GLY A 290 -13.00 5.74 -24.18
C GLY A 290 -11.68 5.06 -24.46
N TYR A 291 -11.68 3.74 -24.66
CA TYR A 291 -10.52 3.00 -25.17
C TYR A 291 -10.87 2.14 -26.38
N ARG A 292 -9.85 1.74 -27.13
CA ARG A 292 -9.88 0.87 -28.31
C ARG A 292 -8.58 0.05 -28.29
N ASN A 293 -8.25 -0.55 -29.43
CA ASN A 293 -7.01 -1.26 -29.63
C ASN A 293 -5.81 -0.34 -29.90
N ASN A 294 -4.63 -0.95 -29.93
CA ASN A 294 -3.45 -0.41 -30.57
C ASN A 294 -3.77 0.08 -32.00
N ASN A 295 -3.41 1.33 -32.30
CA ASN A 295 -3.66 2.00 -33.58
C ASN A 295 -2.44 2.05 -34.51
N GLU A 296 -1.34 1.37 -34.17
CA GLU A 296 -0.12 1.31 -35.00
C GLU A 296 -0.40 0.58 -36.32
N GLY A 297 -0.19 1.26 -37.44
CA GLY A 297 -0.56 0.76 -38.77
C GLY A 297 -2.07 0.78 -39.06
N ARG A 298 -2.90 1.27 -38.13
CA ARG A 298 -4.36 1.40 -38.27
C ARG A 298 -4.83 2.79 -37.78
N PRO A 299 -4.39 3.91 -38.39
CA PRO A 299 -4.72 5.26 -37.93
C PRO A 299 -6.23 5.57 -37.93
N GLN A 300 -7.04 4.80 -38.67
CA GLN A 300 -8.50 4.88 -38.65
C GLN A 300 -9.13 4.47 -37.31
N LEU A 301 -8.37 3.84 -36.40
CA LEU A 301 -8.77 3.64 -35.00
C LEU A 301 -8.66 4.92 -34.15
N GLU A 302 -8.06 6.00 -34.68
CA GLU A 302 -7.88 7.32 -34.06
C GLU A 302 -7.01 7.36 -32.79
N TYR A 303 -7.34 6.58 -31.76
CA TYR A 303 -6.73 6.61 -30.43
C TYR A 303 -6.75 5.21 -29.79
N VAL A 304 -5.81 4.96 -28.87
CA VAL A 304 -5.83 3.76 -28.00
C VAL A 304 -6.66 4.03 -26.74
N ALA A 305 -6.42 5.15 -26.05
CA ALA A 305 -7.27 5.64 -24.96
C ALA A 305 -7.43 7.17 -25.05
N LYS A 306 -8.60 7.67 -24.64
CA LYS A 306 -8.97 9.10 -24.76
C LYS A 306 -9.91 9.52 -23.64
N VAL A 307 -9.54 10.58 -22.91
CA VAL A 307 -10.43 11.27 -21.98
C VAL A 307 -11.45 12.08 -22.80
N TYR A 308 -12.73 11.72 -22.70
CA TYR A 308 -13.84 12.48 -23.29
C TYR A 308 -14.39 13.52 -22.33
N GLN A 309 -14.50 13.15 -21.05
CA GLN A 309 -14.93 14.03 -19.97
C GLN A 309 -13.93 13.91 -18.79
N PRO A 310 -13.21 14.98 -18.44
CA PRO A 310 -12.43 15.05 -17.21
C PRO A 310 -13.29 14.86 -15.96
N LEU A 311 -12.81 14.07 -15.00
CA LEU A 311 -13.40 14.01 -13.65
C LEU A 311 -12.90 15.20 -12.85
N ARG A 312 -13.74 16.23 -12.73
CA ARG A 312 -13.47 17.45 -11.96
C ARG A 312 -14.70 17.82 -11.12
N PRO A 313 -14.55 18.35 -9.90
CA PRO A 313 -15.69 18.84 -9.11
C PRO A 313 -16.49 19.90 -9.88
N ASN A 314 -17.81 19.90 -9.68
CA ASN A 314 -18.73 20.90 -10.23
C ASN A 314 -18.68 20.98 -11.78
N ALA A 315 -18.42 19.86 -12.46
CA ALA A 315 -18.46 19.80 -13.92
C ALA A 315 -19.87 20.14 -14.45
N PRO A 316 -20.03 21.13 -15.36
CA PRO A 316 -21.35 21.51 -15.87
C PRO A 316 -22.07 20.33 -16.56
N PRO A 317 -23.34 20.02 -16.23
CA PRO A 317 -24.08 18.90 -16.82
C PRO A 317 -24.09 18.94 -18.35
N ASN A 318 -24.38 20.10 -18.94
CA ASN A 318 -24.38 20.30 -20.39
C ASN A 318 -23.03 19.96 -21.06
N GLN A 319 -21.90 20.27 -20.41
CA GLN A 319 -20.57 19.89 -20.89
C GLN A 319 -20.39 18.38 -20.86
N VAL A 320 -20.80 17.70 -19.78
CA VAL A 320 -20.67 16.24 -19.67
C VAL A 320 -21.54 15.52 -20.71
N LEU A 321 -22.77 15.98 -20.92
CA LEU A 321 -23.65 15.41 -21.94
C LEU A 321 -23.10 15.61 -23.36
N ALA A 322 -22.55 16.78 -23.67
CA ALA A 322 -21.87 17.04 -24.94
C ALA A 322 -20.58 16.19 -25.11
N SER A 323 -19.85 15.92 -24.03
CA SER A 323 -18.71 14.99 -24.05
C SER A 323 -19.12 13.56 -24.40
N LEU A 324 -20.26 13.09 -23.89
CA LEU A 324 -20.81 11.78 -24.23
C LEU A 324 -21.31 11.67 -25.68
N ASP A 325 -21.83 12.76 -26.27
CA ASP A 325 -22.24 12.77 -27.68
C ASP A 325 -21.06 12.62 -28.65
N ARG A 326 -19.89 13.15 -28.27
CA ARG A 326 -18.64 13.03 -29.03
C ARG A 326 -18.04 11.63 -29.00
N MET A 327 -18.43 10.78 -28.04
CA MET A 327 -18.01 9.38 -28.01
C MET A 327 -18.77 8.56 -29.07
N LYS A 328 -18.01 8.00 -30.02
CA LYS A 328 -18.51 7.15 -31.11
C LYS A 328 -17.73 5.82 -31.15
N PRO A 329 -18.38 4.70 -31.52
CA PRO A 329 -17.69 3.44 -31.79
C PRO A 329 -16.71 3.59 -32.96
N ALA A 330 -15.69 2.74 -33.00
CA ALA A 330 -14.77 2.65 -34.13
C ALA A 330 -15.52 2.19 -35.40
N THR A 331 -15.16 2.76 -36.55
CA THR A 331 -15.75 2.38 -37.85
C THR A 331 -14.96 1.30 -38.58
N VAL A 332 -13.86 0.82 -38.00
CA VAL A 332 -12.99 -0.22 -38.55
C VAL A 332 -12.70 -1.29 -37.51
N SER A 333 -12.48 -2.52 -37.97
CA SER A 333 -12.08 -3.63 -37.10
C SER A 333 -10.65 -3.44 -36.57
N THR A 334 -10.47 -3.89 -35.34
CA THR A 334 -9.20 -3.93 -34.61
C THR A 334 -8.30 -5.07 -35.12
N HIS A 335 -7.11 -5.23 -34.56
CA HIS A 335 -6.14 -6.23 -35.05
C HIS A 335 -6.20 -7.57 -34.31
N SER A 336 -6.90 -7.60 -33.18
CA SER A 336 -7.15 -8.73 -32.28
C SER A 336 -8.53 -8.55 -31.65
N TRP A 337 -9.11 -9.63 -31.13
CA TRP A 337 -10.31 -9.51 -30.29
C TRP A 337 -10.01 -8.84 -28.95
N ASP A 338 -8.84 -9.10 -28.36
CA ASP A 338 -8.37 -8.40 -27.16
C ASP A 338 -8.07 -6.93 -27.46
N GLU A 339 -8.57 -6.05 -26.59
CA GLU A 339 -8.47 -4.60 -26.69
C GLU A 339 -7.49 -4.03 -25.65
N ASP A 340 -7.05 -2.78 -25.79
CA ASP A 340 -5.99 -2.20 -24.93
C ASP A 340 -6.55 -1.65 -23.59
N GLY A 341 -7.37 -2.47 -22.93
CA GLY A 341 -8.10 -2.10 -21.72
C GLY A 341 -7.21 -1.82 -20.51
N ILE A 342 -6.00 -2.39 -20.46
CA ILE A 342 -4.99 -2.04 -19.43
C ILE A 342 -4.52 -0.58 -19.61
N PHE A 343 -4.27 -0.12 -20.84
CA PHE A 343 -3.97 1.30 -21.08
C PHE A 343 -5.19 2.20 -20.85
N GLY A 344 -6.39 1.73 -21.17
CA GLY A 344 -7.64 2.40 -20.82
C GLY A 344 -7.79 2.63 -19.31
N LEU A 345 -7.58 1.59 -18.49
CA LEU A 345 -7.61 1.66 -17.03
C LEU A 345 -6.51 2.57 -16.47
N PHE A 346 -5.28 2.43 -16.94
CA PHE A 346 -4.19 3.32 -16.54
C PHE A 346 -4.50 4.78 -16.86
N THR A 347 -5.06 5.06 -18.05
CA THR A 347 -5.49 6.41 -18.43
C THR A 347 -6.58 6.95 -17.50
N ALA A 348 -7.55 6.11 -17.13
CA ALA A 348 -8.62 6.49 -16.20
C ALA A 348 -8.14 6.69 -14.75
N LEU A 349 -7.09 5.99 -14.31
CA LEU A 349 -6.53 6.09 -12.95
C LEU A 349 -5.46 7.17 -12.80
N ASN A 350 -4.63 7.38 -13.82
CA ASN A 350 -3.38 8.17 -13.76
C ASN A 350 -3.39 9.45 -14.60
N SER A 351 -4.43 9.73 -15.40
CA SER A 351 -4.51 10.99 -16.14
C SER A 351 -4.67 12.21 -15.21
N PRO A 352 -3.97 13.35 -15.47
CA PRO A 352 -4.17 14.58 -14.70
C PRO A 352 -5.59 15.18 -14.84
N ASP A 353 -6.35 14.74 -15.85
CA ASP A 353 -7.78 15.08 -16.01
C ASP A 353 -8.72 14.28 -15.09
N MET A 354 -8.20 13.28 -14.38
CA MET A 354 -8.96 12.44 -13.45
C MET A 354 -8.62 12.81 -12.02
N GLN A 355 -9.28 13.85 -11.48
CA GLN A 355 -8.98 14.42 -10.17
C GLN A 355 -9.58 13.59 -9.02
N TRP A 356 -9.28 12.28 -8.98
CA TRP A 356 -9.78 11.33 -7.97
C TRP A 356 -9.62 11.82 -6.53
N SER A 357 -8.51 12.49 -6.22
CA SER A 357 -8.22 13.06 -4.89
C SER A 357 -9.20 14.14 -4.41
N LYS A 358 -10.10 14.64 -5.27
CA LYS A 358 -11.15 15.61 -4.92
C LYS A 358 -12.48 14.96 -4.50
N PHE A 359 -12.55 13.63 -4.50
CA PHE A 359 -13.73 12.83 -4.18
C PHE A 359 -13.41 11.83 -3.06
N ASP A 360 -14.39 11.54 -2.22
CA ASP A 360 -14.30 10.58 -1.14
C ASP A 360 -14.68 9.18 -1.64
N ALA A 361 -15.84 9.08 -2.30
CA ALA A 361 -16.25 7.89 -3.04
C ALA A 361 -15.71 7.95 -4.46
N ARG A 362 -14.98 6.91 -4.87
CA ARG A 362 -14.26 6.83 -6.14
C ARG A 362 -14.65 5.53 -6.83
N ILE A 363 -15.46 5.60 -7.87
CA ILE A 363 -16.02 4.44 -8.56
C ILE A 363 -15.63 4.50 -10.04
N LEU A 364 -15.02 3.43 -10.56
CA LEU A 364 -14.72 3.27 -11.98
C LEU A 364 -15.57 2.13 -12.53
N VAL A 365 -16.54 2.45 -13.38
CA VAL A 365 -17.36 1.46 -14.09
C VAL A 365 -16.68 1.16 -15.42
N GLN A 366 -16.14 -0.04 -15.58
CA GLN A 366 -15.54 -0.49 -16.84
C GLN A 366 -16.58 -1.29 -17.64
N ILE A 367 -16.66 -1.11 -18.95
CA ILE A 367 -17.67 -1.75 -19.81
C ILE A 367 -17.02 -2.20 -21.13
N SER A 368 -17.09 -3.49 -21.46
CA SER A 368 -16.56 -4.09 -22.71
C SER A 368 -17.17 -5.47 -22.98
N ASP A 369 -17.16 -5.89 -24.25
CA ASP A 369 -17.46 -7.27 -24.67
C ASP A 369 -16.23 -8.15 -24.94
N ALA A 370 -15.01 -7.63 -24.71
CA ALA A 370 -13.76 -8.30 -25.00
C ALA A 370 -12.81 -8.40 -23.79
N GLY A 371 -11.76 -9.21 -23.93
CA GLY A 371 -10.61 -9.26 -23.02
C GLY A 371 -9.63 -8.09 -23.22
N MET A 372 -8.62 -8.07 -22.35
CA MET A 372 -7.56 -7.06 -22.37
C MET A 372 -6.23 -7.65 -22.87
N LEU A 373 -5.54 -6.89 -23.72
CA LEU A 373 -4.13 -7.12 -24.03
C LEU A 373 -3.30 -7.05 -22.74
N ASP A 374 -2.51 -8.09 -22.46
CA ASP A 374 -1.55 -8.09 -21.36
C ASP A 374 -0.25 -7.34 -21.71
N GLY A 375 0.50 -6.89 -20.71
CA GLY A 375 1.75 -6.13 -20.92
C GLY A 375 2.91 -6.92 -21.57
N GLY A 376 2.79 -8.25 -21.68
CA GLY A 376 3.71 -9.09 -22.45
C GLY A 376 3.39 -9.11 -23.95
N ASN A 377 2.16 -8.74 -24.35
CA ASN A 377 1.78 -8.63 -25.75
C ASN A 377 2.58 -7.51 -26.44
N PRO A 378 3.24 -7.77 -27.59
CA PRO A 378 4.01 -6.77 -28.33
C PRO A 378 3.23 -5.51 -28.71
N LYS A 379 1.90 -5.63 -28.86
CA LYS A 379 0.98 -4.56 -29.27
C LYS A 379 0.30 -3.82 -28.12
N ALA A 380 0.46 -4.26 -26.86
CA ALA A 380 -0.04 -3.48 -25.73
C ALA A 380 0.66 -2.11 -25.64
N GLN A 381 -0.10 -1.04 -25.54
CA GLN A 381 0.41 0.33 -25.39
C GLN A 381 1.15 0.53 -24.06
N LEU A 382 0.74 -0.22 -23.02
CA LEU A 382 1.52 -0.41 -21.80
C LEU A 382 2.19 -1.77 -21.82
N ARG A 383 3.38 -1.78 -22.42
CA ARG A 383 4.36 -2.83 -22.15
C ARG A 383 4.65 -2.87 -20.66
N ASP A 384 4.84 -4.08 -20.15
CA ASP A 384 5.37 -4.31 -18.82
C ASP A 384 4.48 -3.80 -17.68
N VAL A 385 3.15 -3.84 -17.89
CA VAL A 385 2.14 -3.58 -16.86
C VAL A 385 1.15 -4.73 -16.83
N SER A 386 1.05 -5.41 -15.68
CA SER A 386 0.05 -6.46 -15.46
C SER A 386 -1.27 -5.89 -14.94
N LEU A 387 -2.34 -6.68 -15.03
CA LEU A 387 -3.64 -6.30 -14.47
C LEU A 387 -3.61 -6.17 -12.94
N THR A 388 -2.79 -6.98 -12.25
CA THR A 388 -2.55 -6.88 -10.81
C THR A 388 -1.95 -5.51 -10.45
N ASN A 389 -1.06 -4.97 -11.28
CA ASN A 389 -0.51 -3.63 -11.10
C ASN A 389 -1.59 -2.54 -11.22
N ILE A 390 -2.51 -2.70 -12.18
CA ILE A 390 -3.67 -1.80 -12.31
C ILE A 390 -4.60 -1.89 -11.09
N ARG A 391 -4.87 -3.11 -10.57
CA ARG A 391 -5.62 -3.31 -9.33
C ARG A 391 -4.95 -2.60 -8.15
N GLU A 392 -3.65 -2.81 -7.95
CA GLU A 392 -2.88 -2.18 -6.87
C GLU A 392 -2.84 -0.64 -6.99
N MET A 393 -2.82 -0.09 -8.21
CA MET A 393 -2.94 1.36 -8.44
C MET A 393 -4.33 1.85 -8.01
N ALA A 394 -5.40 1.17 -8.41
CA ALA A 394 -6.76 1.52 -8.01
C ALA A 394 -6.94 1.43 -6.48
N ASP A 395 -6.42 0.38 -5.83
CA ASP A 395 -6.42 0.21 -4.38
C ASP A 395 -5.66 1.35 -3.66
N ARG A 396 -4.47 1.76 -4.14
CA ARG A 396 -3.74 2.94 -3.60
C ARG A 396 -4.53 4.24 -3.74
N LEU A 397 -5.26 4.40 -4.84
CA LEU A 397 -6.12 5.56 -5.12
C LEU A 397 -7.50 5.46 -4.43
N GLY A 398 -7.82 4.35 -3.76
CA GLY A 398 -9.14 4.11 -3.16
C GLY A 398 -10.29 3.96 -4.17
N VAL A 399 -9.97 3.69 -5.44
CA VAL A 399 -10.93 3.56 -6.54
C VAL A 399 -11.50 2.13 -6.56
N ALA A 400 -12.80 1.99 -6.41
CA ALA A 400 -13.50 0.73 -6.62
C ALA A 400 -13.82 0.56 -8.11
N VAL A 401 -13.22 -0.46 -8.72
CA VAL A 401 -13.44 -0.85 -10.12
C VAL A 401 -14.58 -1.87 -10.18
N ILE A 402 -15.55 -1.60 -11.05
CA ILE A 402 -16.73 -2.43 -11.29
C ILE A 402 -16.75 -2.81 -12.77
N PRO A 403 -16.23 -4.00 -13.14
CA PRO A 403 -16.22 -4.46 -14.53
C PRO A 403 -17.58 -5.03 -14.95
N ILE A 404 -18.11 -4.51 -16.05
CA ILE A 404 -19.33 -4.96 -16.70
C ILE A 404 -18.93 -5.66 -18.00
N HIS A 405 -18.96 -6.98 -17.96
CA HIS A 405 -18.54 -7.84 -19.05
C HIS A 405 -19.76 -8.28 -19.87
N LEU A 406 -19.81 -7.80 -21.10
CA LEU A 406 -20.85 -8.09 -22.07
C LEU A 406 -20.55 -9.44 -22.75
N LEU A 407 -21.27 -10.49 -22.33
CA LEU A 407 -21.11 -11.85 -22.84
C LEU A 407 -21.77 -11.98 -24.22
N THR A 408 -21.20 -11.37 -25.26
CA THR A 408 -21.79 -11.38 -26.60
C THR A 408 -21.66 -12.75 -27.27
N PRO A 409 -22.57 -13.12 -28.19
CA PRO A 409 -22.41 -14.31 -29.00
C PRO A 409 -21.12 -14.31 -29.84
N GLN A 410 -20.52 -13.13 -30.08
CA GLN A 410 -19.23 -13.02 -30.75
C GLN A 410 -18.07 -13.33 -29.79
N ALA A 411 -18.02 -12.72 -28.60
CA ALA A 411 -17.04 -13.03 -27.55
C ALA A 411 -17.00 -14.53 -27.17
N GLN A 412 -18.13 -15.23 -27.30
CA GLN A 412 -18.22 -16.68 -27.12
C GLN A 412 -17.62 -17.47 -28.29
N ARG A 413 -17.83 -17.03 -29.54
CA ARG A 413 -17.24 -17.67 -30.73
C ARG A 413 -15.72 -17.49 -30.80
N GLU A 414 -15.21 -16.34 -30.37
CA GLU A 414 -13.77 -16.06 -30.28
C GLU A 414 -13.08 -16.75 -29.07
N GLY A 415 -13.84 -17.50 -28.25
CA GLY A 415 -13.31 -18.23 -27.07
C GLY A 415 -12.86 -17.34 -25.90
N ASP A 416 -13.07 -16.03 -26.00
CA ASP A 416 -12.49 -15.01 -25.13
C ASP A 416 -13.13 -14.95 -23.73
N THR A 417 -14.42 -15.25 -23.64
CA THR A 417 -15.26 -15.07 -22.44
C THR A 417 -14.64 -15.61 -21.14
N ALA A 418 -13.92 -16.73 -21.17
CA ALA A 418 -13.31 -17.32 -19.98
C ALA A 418 -12.07 -16.53 -19.49
N LYS A 419 -11.25 -16.07 -20.43
CA LYS A 419 -10.03 -15.28 -20.16
C LYS A 419 -10.42 -13.88 -19.67
N ALA A 420 -11.30 -13.20 -20.41
CA ALA A 420 -11.83 -11.89 -20.03
C ALA A 420 -12.50 -11.92 -18.64
N ARG A 421 -13.26 -12.97 -18.32
CA ARG A 421 -13.83 -13.17 -16.97
C ARG A 421 -12.77 -13.21 -15.88
N GLY A 422 -11.66 -13.92 -16.08
CA GLY A 422 -10.57 -13.98 -15.09
C GLY A 422 -9.94 -12.61 -14.86
N GLN A 423 -9.68 -11.85 -15.93
CA GLN A 423 -9.18 -10.47 -15.87
C GLN A 423 -10.15 -9.57 -15.07
N TYR A 424 -11.44 -9.60 -15.42
CA TYR A 424 -12.45 -8.78 -14.77
C TYR A 424 -12.72 -9.18 -13.31
N GLN A 425 -12.60 -10.47 -12.97
CA GLN A 425 -12.68 -10.90 -11.58
C GLN A 425 -11.51 -10.38 -10.74
N GLU A 426 -10.30 -10.22 -11.27
CA GLU A 426 -9.19 -9.61 -10.53
C GLU A 426 -9.43 -8.12 -10.27
N LEU A 427 -9.87 -7.35 -11.28
CA LEU A 427 -10.23 -5.93 -11.10
C LEU A 427 -11.38 -5.73 -10.08
N GLY A 428 -12.37 -6.62 -10.09
CA GLY A 428 -13.53 -6.58 -9.19
C GLY A 428 -13.20 -6.77 -7.70
N ARG A 429 -11.94 -7.01 -7.33
CA ARG A 429 -11.47 -7.13 -5.94
C ARG A 429 -11.10 -5.79 -5.27
N THR A 430 -10.94 -4.73 -6.06
CA THR A 430 -10.71 -3.36 -5.58
C THR A 430 -11.86 -2.88 -4.69
N GLY A 431 -11.63 -1.92 -3.78
CA GLY A 431 -12.68 -1.42 -2.88
C GLY A 431 -12.93 -2.34 -1.68
N ASP A 432 -14.15 -2.88 -1.53
CA ASP A 432 -14.45 -3.97 -0.58
C ASP A 432 -13.97 -5.32 -1.15
N PRO A 433 -12.87 -5.91 -0.65
CA PRO A 433 -12.35 -7.17 -1.20
C PRO A 433 -13.24 -8.38 -0.87
N ALA A 434 -14.18 -8.26 0.08
CA ALA A 434 -15.08 -9.34 0.46
C ALA A 434 -16.18 -9.62 -0.58
N THR A 435 -16.37 -8.72 -1.56
CA THR A 435 -17.33 -8.91 -2.66
C THR A 435 -16.66 -8.66 -4.01
N ASN A 436 -16.70 -9.65 -4.89
CA ASN A 436 -16.22 -9.46 -6.26
C ASN A 436 -17.24 -8.65 -7.09
N LYS A 437 -16.79 -7.56 -7.70
CA LYS A 437 -17.64 -6.61 -8.43
C LYS A 437 -17.80 -6.91 -9.92
N TYR A 438 -17.36 -8.08 -10.37
CA TYR A 438 -17.56 -8.56 -11.72
C TYR A 438 -19.05 -8.78 -12.03
N ILE A 439 -19.57 -8.04 -13.01
CA ILE A 439 -20.95 -8.16 -13.50
C ILE A 439 -20.96 -8.77 -14.91
N PRO A 440 -21.29 -10.07 -15.06
CA PRO A 440 -21.58 -10.66 -16.36
C PRO A 440 -22.98 -10.27 -16.83
N ILE A 441 -23.10 -9.71 -18.04
CA ILE A 441 -24.39 -9.44 -18.69
C ILE A 441 -24.46 -10.29 -19.95
N ALA A 442 -25.51 -11.11 -20.09
CA ALA A 442 -25.77 -11.89 -21.30
C ALA A 442 -26.10 -10.95 -22.47
N ALA A 443 -25.09 -10.64 -23.29
CA ALA A 443 -25.13 -9.53 -24.24
C ALA A 443 -25.60 -9.97 -25.64
N GLY A 444 -26.85 -10.45 -25.72
CA GLY A 444 -27.59 -10.60 -26.98
C GLY A 444 -28.73 -9.60 -27.14
N ASP A 445 -28.92 -8.72 -26.15
CA ASP A 445 -30.10 -7.88 -25.98
C ASP A 445 -29.69 -6.56 -25.27
N PRO A 446 -29.54 -5.44 -26.00
CA PRO A 446 -29.16 -4.16 -25.43
C PRO A 446 -30.18 -3.59 -24.44
N ASP A 447 -31.44 -4.03 -24.44
CA ASP A 447 -32.46 -3.52 -23.51
C ASP A 447 -32.29 -4.12 -22.11
N LYS A 448 -31.83 -5.38 -22.01
CA LYS A 448 -31.40 -5.97 -20.73
C LYS A 448 -30.18 -5.25 -20.14
N PHE A 449 -29.24 -4.85 -20.99
CA PHE A 449 -28.12 -4.02 -20.56
C PHE A 449 -28.65 -2.65 -20.04
N GLU A 450 -29.52 -1.99 -20.80
CA GLU A 450 -30.13 -0.72 -20.36
C GLU A 450 -30.84 -0.88 -19.01
N SER A 451 -31.62 -1.95 -18.79
CA SER A 451 -32.33 -2.15 -17.52
C SER A 451 -31.40 -2.37 -16.32
N VAL A 452 -30.28 -3.09 -16.51
CA VAL A 452 -29.28 -3.30 -15.44
C VAL A 452 -28.57 -2.00 -15.07
N ILE A 453 -28.13 -1.21 -16.08
CA ILE A 453 -27.49 0.08 -15.82
C ILE A 453 -28.48 1.07 -15.22
N ARG A 454 -29.72 1.12 -15.70
CA ARG A 454 -30.82 1.95 -15.16
C ARG A 454 -31.07 1.66 -13.68
N ALA A 455 -31.32 0.40 -13.32
CA ALA A 455 -31.58 0.02 -11.93
C ALA A 455 -30.40 0.36 -11.00
N ALA A 456 -29.17 0.17 -11.48
CA ALA A 456 -27.96 0.53 -10.74
C ALA A 456 -27.84 2.05 -10.53
N VAL A 457 -28.09 2.83 -11.57
CA VAL A 457 -28.08 4.29 -11.56
C VAL A 457 -29.17 4.87 -10.66
N ASP A 458 -30.38 4.31 -10.71
CA ASP A 458 -31.49 4.75 -9.86
C ASP A 458 -31.24 4.45 -8.38
N ARG A 459 -30.66 3.28 -8.07
CA ARG A 459 -30.25 2.92 -6.70
C ARG A 459 -29.12 3.80 -6.19
N LEU A 460 -28.13 4.09 -7.04
CA LEU A 460 -27.01 4.99 -6.73
C LEU A 460 -27.50 6.40 -6.43
N ALA A 461 -28.38 6.97 -7.26
CA ALA A 461 -28.96 8.29 -7.03
C ALA A 461 -29.72 8.35 -5.69
N THR A 462 -30.52 7.34 -5.36
CA THR A 462 -31.20 7.27 -4.05
C THR A 462 -30.20 7.21 -2.89
N ALA A 463 -29.15 6.39 -2.98
CA ALA A 463 -28.13 6.29 -1.94
C ALA A 463 -27.30 7.57 -1.78
N ILE A 464 -27.08 8.33 -2.85
CA ILE A 464 -26.48 9.68 -2.79
C ILE A 464 -27.43 10.65 -2.11
N THR A 465 -28.72 10.64 -2.46
CA THR A 465 -29.73 11.49 -1.81
C THR A 465 -29.85 11.19 -0.31
N ASP A 466 -29.82 9.91 0.10
CA ASP A 466 -29.74 9.52 1.52
C ASP A 466 -28.54 10.17 2.22
N LEU A 467 -27.33 10.07 1.64
CA LEU A 467 -26.11 10.67 2.20
C LEU A 467 -26.19 12.20 2.29
N VAL A 468 -26.70 12.88 1.26
CA VAL A 468 -26.85 14.35 1.25
C VAL A 468 -27.90 14.82 2.26
N ASP A 469 -28.92 14.01 2.53
CA ASP A 469 -29.93 14.29 3.56
C ASP A 469 -29.46 13.86 4.97
N ASN A 470 -28.23 13.35 5.09
CA ASN A 470 -27.57 12.83 6.29
C ASN A 470 -28.16 11.53 6.86
N ASN A 471 -28.85 10.76 6.02
CA ASN A 471 -29.28 9.41 6.32
C ASN A 471 -28.12 8.45 6.02
N MET A 472 -27.49 7.91 7.08
CA MET A 472 -26.43 6.93 6.88
C MET A 472 -26.96 5.65 6.23
N LEU A 473 -26.26 5.20 5.19
CA LEU A 473 -26.39 3.87 4.63
C LEU A 473 -26.09 2.83 5.71
N ASN A 474 -26.93 1.80 5.79
CA ASN A 474 -26.71 0.65 6.67
C ASN A 474 -26.12 -0.51 5.86
N ARG A 475 -25.37 -1.37 6.53
CA ARG A 475 -24.88 -2.63 5.95
C ARG A 475 -26.05 -3.48 5.44
N GLN A 476 -25.97 -3.92 4.20
CA GLN A 476 -26.89 -4.89 3.61
C GLN A 476 -26.12 -6.16 3.28
N ALA A 477 -26.66 -7.33 3.64
CA ALA A 477 -26.02 -8.60 3.34
C ALA A 477 -26.15 -8.90 1.84
N LEU A 478 -25.02 -9.09 1.15
CA LEU A 478 -25.02 -9.37 -0.28
C LEU A 478 -25.06 -10.87 -0.58
N PRO A 479 -25.83 -11.32 -1.60
CA PRO A 479 -25.74 -12.69 -2.09
C PRO A 479 -24.43 -12.90 -2.88
N PRO A 480 -24.00 -14.16 -3.10
CA PRO A 480 -22.75 -14.46 -3.82
C PRO A 480 -22.63 -13.89 -5.24
N GLN A 481 -23.77 -13.59 -5.88
CA GLN A 481 -23.86 -12.84 -7.13
C GLN A 481 -24.79 -11.65 -6.92
N ALA A 482 -24.24 -10.56 -6.37
CA ALA A 482 -25.00 -9.34 -6.10
C ALA A 482 -25.31 -8.55 -7.38
N PRO A 483 -26.51 -7.96 -7.51
CA PRO A 483 -26.81 -7.00 -8.57
C PRO A 483 -25.87 -5.78 -8.51
N LEU A 484 -25.56 -5.21 -9.68
CA LEU A 484 -24.75 -3.98 -9.83
C LEU A 484 -25.20 -2.85 -8.88
N ALA A 485 -26.52 -2.70 -8.71
CA ALA A 485 -27.14 -1.72 -7.82
C ALA A 485 -26.67 -1.84 -6.36
N GLU A 486 -26.63 -3.06 -5.80
CA GLU A 486 -26.26 -3.26 -4.39
C GLU A 486 -24.74 -3.30 -4.19
N LEU A 487 -23.96 -3.66 -5.22
CA LEU A 487 -22.50 -3.49 -5.21
C LEU A 487 -22.11 -2.01 -5.09
N LEU A 488 -22.75 -1.12 -5.86
CA LEU A 488 -22.54 0.32 -5.78
C LEU A 488 -22.88 0.88 -4.39
N VAL A 489 -23.99 0.42 -3.80
CA VAL A 489 -24.39 0.82 -2.44
C VAL A 489 -23.41 0.30 -1.39
N ASN A 490 -22.92 -0.93 -1.53
CA ASN A 490 -21.91 -1.48 -0.63
C ASN A 490 -20.60 -0.69 -0.68
N GLU A 491 -20.17 -0.24 -1.87
CA GLU A 491 -19.01 0.65 -2.00
C GLU A 491 -19.25 2.02 -1.37
N LEU A 492 -20.43 2.63 -1.55
CA LEU A 492 -20.78 3.87 -0.84
C LEU A 492 -20.82 3.65 0.69
N PHE A 493 -21.34 2.52 1.16
CA PHE A 493 -21.39 2.17 2.58
C PHE A 493 -19.98 1.92 3.17
N ARG A 494 -19.06 1.30 2.42
CA ARG A 494 -17.64 1.19 2.78
C ARG A 494 -17.00 2.58 2.89
N VAL A 495 -17.15 3.41 1.86
CA VAL A 495 -16.58 4.76 1.84
C VAL A 495 -17.14 5.60 2.98
N GLN A 496 -18.45 5.53 3.23
CA GLN A 496 -19.10 6.20 4.35
C GLN A 496 -18.42 5.85 5.69
N GLN A 497 -18.12 4.58 5.94
CA GLN A 497 -17.44 4.19 7.18
C GLN A 497 -16.03 4.78 7.28
N THR A 498 -15.25 4.79 6.19
CA THR A 498 -13.92 5.44 6.19
C THR A 498 -14.05 6.94 6.40
N TYR A 499 -14.92 7.60 5.64
CA TYR A 499 -15.19 9.04 5.71
C TYR A 499 -15.67 9.48 7.10
N VAL A 500 -16.62 8.76 7.70
CA VAL A 500 -17.10 9.03 9.06
C VAL A 500 -15.98 8.84 10.08
N GLY A 501 -15.17 7.78 9.93
CA GLY A 501 -13.99 7.55 10.77
C GLY A 501 -12.99 8.71 10.70
N GLU A 502 -12.77 9.27 9.52
CA GLU A 502 -11.92 10.45 9.32
C GLU A 502 -12.53 11.73 9.93
N LYS A 503 -13.83 12.00 9.73
CA LYS A 503 -14.49 13.24 10.21
C LYS A 503 -14.75 13.25 11.71
N LEU A 504 -15.15 12.13 12.29
CA LEU A 504 -15.31 12.01 13.75
C LEU A 504 -13.97 11.86 14.46
N GLY A 505 -12.93 11.45 13.72
CA GLY A 505 -11.63 11.16 14.26
C GLY A 505 -11.66 9.88 15.11
N THR A 506 -12.15 8.80 14.52
CA THR A 506 -12.35 7.51 15.18
C THR A 506 -11.02 6.80 15.37
N ASP A 507 -10.66 6.62 16.64
CA ASP A 507 -9.45 5.94 17.09
C ASP A 507 -9.60 4.41 17.03
N ALA A 508 -8.48 3.70 16.90
CA ALA A 508 -8.46 2.26 17.14
C ALA A 508 -8.72 1.98 18.64
N PRO A 509 -9.36 0.85 19.00
CA PRO A 509 -9.62 0.51 20.40
C PRO A 509 -8.29 0.34 21.15
N PRO A 510 -8.04 1.05 22.26
CA PRO A 510 -6.77 0.94 22.98
C PRO A 510 -6.74 -0.34 23.82
N PHE A 511 -5.75 -1.22 23.59
CA PHE A 511 -5.52 -2.41 24.41
C PHE A 511 -4.05 -2.87 24.38
N VAL A 512 -3.61 -3.51 25.46
CA VAL A 512 -2.19 -3.86 25.64
C VAL A 512 -1.81 -5.14 24.87
N ARG A 513 -2.62 -6.20 24.94
CA ARG A 513 -2.43 -7.46 24.20
C ARG A 513 -3.79 -8.12 23.96
N GLY A 514 -4.06 -8.54 22.72
CA GLY A 514 -5.27 -9.27 22.34
C GLY A 514 -5.05 -10.13 21.10
N TRP A 515 -5.75 -11.24 21.01
CA TRP A 515 -5.70 -12.19 19.89
C TRP A 515 -6.83 -11.91 18.90
N ALA A 516 -6.51 -11.84 17.61
CA ALA A 516 -7.48 -11.75 16.52
C ALA A 516 -7.13 -12.74 15.41
N SER A 517 -8.12 -13.16 14.61
CA SER A 517 -7.86 -13.88 13.37
C SER A 517 -7.50 -12.87 12.26
N ASP A 518 -6.59 -13.26 11.37
CA ASP A 518 -6.34 -12.51 10.13
C ASP A 518 -7.54 -12.56 9.16
N LYS A 519 -8.39 -13.59 9.25
CA LYS A 519 -9.64 -13.75 8.50
C LYS A 519 -10.86 -13.21 9.26
N ASP A 520 -11.89 -12.90 8.48
CA ASP A 520 -13.20 -12.55 9.01
C ASP A 520 -13.90 -13.77 9.63
N LEU A 521 -14.07 -13.75 10.96
CA LEU A 521 -14.85 -14.75 11.70
C LEU A 521 -16.31 -14.86 11.20
N GLY A 522 -16.81 -13.85 10.50
CA GLY A 522 -18.11 -13.87 9.84
C GLY A 522 -18.19 -14.69 8.57
N ASN A 523 -17.11 -14.67 7.79
CA ASN A 523 -16.95 -15.36 6.51
C ASN A 523 -15.46 -15.54 6.24
N PRO A 524 -14.86 -16.69 6.62
CA PRO A 524 -13.40 -16.88 6.60
C PRO A 524 -12.70 -16.79 5.24
N ARG A 525 -13.47 -16.62 4.14
CA ARG A 525 -12.93 -16.31 2.81
C ARG A 525 -12.42 -14.88 2.69
N ASN A 526 -12.77 -14.00 3.62
CA ASN A 526 -12.41 -12.58 3.62
C ASN A 526 -11.28 -12.30 4.61
N GLU A 527 -10.43 -11.33 4.29
CA GLU A 527 -9.47 -10.78 5.25
C GLU A 527 -10.18 -9.86 6.26
N ALA A 528 -9.93 -10.05 7.54
CA ALA A 528 -10.29 -9.11 8.61
C ALA A 528 -9.19 -8.05 8.81
N LEU A 529 -7.93 -8.50 8.74
CA LEU A 529 -6.76 -7.68 9.00
C LEU A 529 -5.76 -7.83 7.85
N LYS A 530 -5.16 -6.73 7.39
CA LYS A 530 -4.07 -6.71 6.41
C LYS A 530 -2.73 -6.55 7.12
N VAL A 531 -1.78 -7.42 6.82
CA VAL A 531 -0.39 -7.31 7.28
C VAL A 531 0.35 -6.25 6.45
N GLY A 532 1.13 -5.42 7.11
CA GLY A 532 2.13 -4.56 6.48
C GLY A 532 3.41 -4.51 7.32
N VAL A 533 4.46 -3.91 6.76
CA VAL A 533 5.72 -3.64 7.44
C VAL A 533 5.91 -2.14 7.50
N PHE A 534 6.06 -1.55 8.69
CA PHE A 534 6.52 -0.17 8.77
C PHE A 534 7.95 -0.07 8.26
N LEU A 535 8.12 0.68 7.18
CA LEU A 535 9.43 1.14 6.73
C LEU A 535 9.54 2.63 7.01
N THR A 536 10.70 3.09 7.45
CA THR A 536 11.01 4.52 7.45
C THR A 536 11.21 5.01 6.02
N ARG A 537 11.10 6.32 5.79
CA ARG A 537 11.36 6.92 4.46
C ARG A 537 12.75 6.56 3.92
N ASN A 538 13.76 6.56 4.79
CA ASN A 538 15.11 6.10 4.45
C ASN A 538 15.16 4.61 4.07
N GLN A 539 14.42 3.74 4.76
CA GLN A 539 14.37 2.31 4.44
C GLN A 539 13.66 2.03 3.12
N LEU A 540 12.56 2.72 2.82
CA LEU A 540 11.86 2.56 1.54
C LEU A 540 12.75 3.02 0.37
N ASN A 541 13.49 4.12 0.53
CA ASN A 541 14.42 4.60 -0.49
C ASN A 541 15.59 3.63 -0.72
N ASN A 542 16.15 3.04 0.35
CA ASN A 542 17.18 2.01 0.23
C ASN A 542 16.64 0.74 -0.46
N LEU A 543 15.44 0.28 -0.07
CA LEU A 543 14.76 -0.84 -0.71
C LEU A 543 14.51 -0.59 -2.20
N ALA A 544 14.10 0.63 -2.56
CA ALA A 544 13.90 1.05 -3.94
C ALA A 544 15.21 1.06 -4.75
N GLN A 545 16.36 1.39 -4.14
CA GLN A 545 17.65 1.29 -4.82
C GLN A 545 18.07 -0.17 -5.02
N SER A 546 18.06 -0.99 -3.96
CA SER A 546 18.33 -2.44 -4.05
C SER A 546 17.47 -3.13 -5.12
N LEU A 547 16.18 -2.79 -5.18
CA LEU A 547 15.26 -3.38 -6.15
C LEU A 547 15.52 -2.89 -7.58
N ARG A 548 15.96 -1.63 -7.76
CA ARG A 548 16.39 -1.10 -9.07
C ARG A 548 17.62 -1.84 -9.59
N ASP A 549 18.61 -2.11 -8.74
CA ASP A 549 19.81 -2.85 -9.12
C ASP A 549 19.49 -4.29 -9.57
N VAL A 550 18.52 -4.94 -8.91
CA VAL A 550 17.97 -6.25 -9.31
C VAL A 550 17.24 -6.17 -10.65
N VAL A 551 16.39 -5.16 -10.86
CA VAL A 551 15.68 -4.94 -12.13
C VAL A 551 16.65 -4.71 -13.29
N ASP A 552 17.67 -3.89 -13.10
CA ASP A 552 18.65 -3.58 -14.15
C ASP A 552 19.51 -4.82 -14.49
N ALA A 553 19.82 -5.68 -13.51
CA ALA A 553 20.46 -6.97 -13.76
C ALA A 553 19.54 -7.93 -14.53
N ALA A 554 18.26 -8.01 -14.15
CA ALA A 554 17.27 -8.84 -14.84
C ALA A 554 17.04 -8.39 -16.29
N LYS A 555 16.98 -7.08 -16.55
CA LYS A 555 16.91 -6.50 -17.90
C LYS A 555 18.14 -6.85 -18.74
N ARG A 556 19.36 -6.66 -18.21
CA ARG A 556 20.60 -7.07 -18.90
C ARG A 556 20.63 -8.57 -19.18
N ALA A 557 20.07 -9.39 -18.28
CA ALA A 557 20.02 -10.83 -18.43
C ALA A 557 18.95 -11.32 -19.44
N GLN A 558 18.03 -10.50 -19.94
CA GLN A 558 16.97 -10.97 -20.87
C GLN A 558 17.52 -11.68 -22.13
N LEU A 559 18.66 -11.21 -22.66
CA LEU A 559 19.31 -11.80 -23.83
C LEU A 559 20.14 -13.06 -23.49
N ALA A 560 20.45 -13.27 -22.22
CA ALA A 560 21.21 -14.42 -21.71
C ALA A 560 20.76 -14.78 -20.29
N PRO A 561 19.54 -15.35 -20.11
CA PRO A 561 18.87 -15.46 -18.80
C PRO A 561 19.67 -16.23 -17.74
N GLN A 562 20.50 -17.17 -18.18
CA GLN A 562 21.42 -17.93 -17.35
C GLN A 562 22.42 -17.07 -16.57
N THR A 563 22.72 -15.85 -17.04
CA THR A 563 23.67 -14.92 -16.43
C THR A 563 23.10 -14.10 -15.27
N LEU A 564 21.78 -14.12 -15.02
CA LEU A 564 21.17 -13.25 -14.00
C LEU A 564 21.83 -13.44 -12.64
N PHE A 565 21.90 -14.68 -12.14
CA PHE A 565 22.45 -14.95 -10.81
C PHE A 565 23.96 -14.73 -10.73
N ASP A 566 24.67 -14.68 -11.86
CA ASP A 566 26.07 -14.27 -11.93
C ASP A 566 26.20 -12.75 -11.78
N GLN A 567 25.35 -12.00 -12.47
CA GLN A 567 25.26 -10.54 -12.34
C GLN A 567 24.83 -10.11 -10.93
N LEU A 568 23.83 -10.77 -10.34
CA LEU A 568 23.39 -10.47 -8.97
C LEU A 568 24.51 -10.73 -7.95
N ARG A 569 25.26 -11.84 -8.09
CA ARG A 569 26.44 -12.12 -7.25
C ARG A 569 27.55 -11.08 -7.42
N ALA A 570 27.81 -10.63 -8.65
CA ALA A 570 28.79 -9.59 -8.93
C ALA A 570 28.40 -8.23 -8.32
N LEU A 571 27.11 -7.85 -8.40
CA LEU A 571 26.58 -6.65 -7.77
C LEU A 571 26.73 -6.71 -6.24
N SER A 572 26.37 -7.83 -5.61
CA SER A 572 26.53 -8.01 -4.15
C SER A 572 27.99 -7.95 -3.72
N ALA A 573 28.91 -8.52 -4.50
CA ALA A 573 30.34 -8.45 -4.21
C ALA A 573 30.89 -7.03 -4.30
N ALA A 574 30.27 -6.15 -5.10
CA ALA A 574 30.63 -4.74 -5.22
C ALA A 574 30.01 -3.84 -4.12
N THR A 575 28.91 -4.26 -3.50
CA THR A 575 28.19 -3.48 -2.46
C THR A 575 28.43 -3.97 -1.04
N ALA A 576 28.93 -5.19 -0.84
CA ALA A 576 29.16 -5.78 0.48
C ALA A 576 30.41 -5.25 1.19
N VAL A 577 30.25 -4.91 2.48
CA VAL A 577 31.37 -4.55 3.38
C VAL A 577 32.19 -5.77 3.82
N ALA A 578 31.67 -6.99 3.65
CA ALA A 578 32.37 -8.25 3.90
C ALA A 578 32.03 -9.29 2.82
N PRO A 579 33.01 -9.78 2.02
CA PRO A 579 32.76 -10.72 0.93
C PRO A 579 32.55 -12.16 1.45
N GLY A 580 31.29 -12.58 1.55
CA GLY A 580 30.93 -13.97 1.85
C GLY A 580 30.82 -14.82 0.59
N GLN A 581 31.70 -15.82 0.42
CA GLN A 581 31.62 -16.82 -0.67
C GLN A 581 30.47 -17.83 -0.49
N ARG A 582 29.23 -17.37 -0.39
CA ARG A 582 28.06 -18.26 -0.37
C ARG A 582 27.53 -18.46 -1.79
N LYS A 583 27.19 -19.71 -2.15
CA LYS A 583 26.37 -19.99 -3.34
C LYS A 583 24.96 -19.48 -3.04
N ALA A 584 24.59 -18.35 -3.62
CA ALA A 584 23.25 -17.82 -3.55
C ALA A 584 22.33 -18.64 -4.48
N GLU A 585 21.46 -19.47 -3.89
CA GLU A 585 20.48 -20.26 -4.64
C GLU A 585 19.22 -19.45 -4.97
N THR A 586 18.94 -18.40 -4.19
CA THR A 586 17.80 -17.48 -4.36
C THR A 586 18.25 -16.02 -4.50
N ILE A 587 17.37 -15.13 -5.00
CA ILE A 587 17.60 -13.68 -4.96
C ILE A 587 17.74 -13.16 -3.52
N ALA A 588 17.00 -13.74 -2.56
CA ALA A 588 17.14 -13.39 -1.15
C ALA A 588 18.56 -13.70 -0.63
N ASP A 589 19.17 -14.79 -1.09
CA ASP A 589 20.52 -15.21 -0.69
C ASP A 589 21.65 -14.52 -1.44
N ALA A 590 21.35 -13.81 -2.53
CA ALA A 590 22.32 -12.96 -3.20
C ALA A 590 22.81 -11.82 -2.29
N GLY A 591 22.01 -11.35 -1.34
CA GLY A 591 22.38 -10.27 -0.42
C GLY A 591 22.18 -8.85 -0.96
N LEU A 592 21.51 -8.70 -2.12
CA LEU A 592 21.11 -7.40 -2.68
C LEU A 592 19.90 -6.80 -1.96
N LEU A 593 18.95 -7.66 -1.59
CA LEU A 593 17.75 -7.26 -0.88
C LEU A 593 18.05 -7.15 0.63
N PRO A 594 17.49 -6.14 1.33
CA PRO A 594 17.68 -5.98 2.77
C PRO A 594 17.31 -7.24 3.57
N SER A 595 18.15 -7.61 4.53
CA SER A 595 18.07 -8.95 5.14
C SER A 595 16.86 -9.15 6.06
N TYR A 596 16.22 -8.08 6.55
CA TYR A 596 14.97 -8.14 7.32
C TYR A 596 13.81 -8.81 6.56
N LEU A 597 13.83 -8.81 5.22
CA LEU A 597 12.82 -9.48 4.41
C LEU A 597 12.81 -11.01 4.65
N LYS A 598 13.94 -11.58 5.10
CA LYS A 598 14.03 -13.01 5.49
C LYS A 598 13.37 -13.31 6.84
N LEU A 599 13.13 -12.30 7.66
CA LEU A 599 12.47 -12.41 8.96
C LEU A 599 10.94 -12.27 8.86
N LEU A 600 10.41 -11.98 7.66
CA LEU A 600 8.98 -11.94 7.44
C LEU A 600 8.40 -13.37 7.42
N PRO A 601 7.29 -13.65 8.12
CA PRO A 601 6.62 -14.95 8.07
C PRO A 601 5.96 -15.23 6.71
N TYR A 602 5.84 -14.21 5.86
CA TYR A 602 5.31 -14.29 4.49
C TYR A 602 6.45 -14.03 3.49
N GLN A 603 6.76 -15.03 2.66
CA GLN A 603 7.79 -14.92 1.60
C GLN A 603 7.14 -14.67 0.24
N SER A 604 7.58 -13.63 -0.47
CA SER A 604 7.14 -13.31 -1.83
C SER A 604 7.63 -14.33 -2.86
N GLN A 605 7.08 -14.26 -4.07
CA GLN A 605 7.57 -15.03 -5.21
C GLN A 605 9.03 -14.69 -5.56
N LEU A 606 9.45 -13.42 -5.40
CA LEU A 606 10.82 -13.01 -5.73
C LEU A 606 11.84 -13.54 -4.72
N LEU A 607 11.52 -13.52 -3.42
CA LEU A 607 12.38 -14.08 -2.38
C LEU A 607 12.61 -15.59 -2.56
N ARG A 608 11.65 -16.28 -3.20
CA ARG A 608 11.71 -17.71 -3.54
C ARG A 608 12.24 -17.99 -4.96
N LEU A 609 12.59 -16.96 -5.74
CA LEU A 609 13.05 -17.13 -7.12
C LEU A 609 14.49 -17.67 -7.13
N THR A 610 14.65 -18.85 -7.72
CA THR A 610 15.93 -19.55 -7.94
C THR A 610 16.41 -19.42 -9.37
N HIS A 611 17.68 -19.78 -9.62
CA HIS A 611 18.24 -19.84 -10.98
C HIS A 611 17.40 -20.71 -11.92
N GLN A 612 17.03 -21.92 -11.50
CA GLN A 612 16.20 -22.81 -12.30
C GLN A 612 14.79 -22.23 -12.53
N SER A 613 14.10 -21.78 -11.47
CA SER A 613 12.73 -21.26 -11.62
C SER A 613 12.65 -19.97 -12.44
N TRP A 614 13.75 -19.20 -12.53
CA TRP A 614 13.89 -18.07 -13.45
C TRP A 614 14.04 -18.53 -14.91
N LEU A 615 14.84 -19.56 -15.18
CA LEU A 615 14.97 -20.14 -16.52
C LEU A 615 13.65 -20.76 -16.99
N ASP A 616 12.95 -21.47 -16.09
CA ASP A 616 11.67 -22.14 -16.37
C ASP A 616 10.53 -21.19 -16.74
N GLN A 617 10.62 -19.88 -16.41
CA GLN A 617 9.62 -18.88 -16.79
C GLN A 617 9.54 -18.64 -18.31
N GLY A 618 10.62 -18.92 -19.05
CA GLY A 618 10.80 -18.43 -20.42
C GLY A 618 10.77 -16.89 -20.53
N PHE A 619 10.93 -16.37 -21.75
CA PHE A 619 11.04 -14.92 -21.98
C PHE A 619 9.83 -14.14 -21.43
N SER A 620 8.61 -14.57 -21.70
CA SER A 620 7.40 -13.85 -21.28
C SER A 620 7.20 -13.82 -19.76
N GLY A 621 7.51 -14.91 -19.05
CA GLY A 621 7.43 -14.93 -17.58
C GLY A 621 8.57 -14.12 -16.93
N GLN A 622 9.76 -14.14 -17.51
CA GLN A 622 10.88 -13.28 -17.09
C GLN A 622 10.54 -11.80 -17.26
N GLN A 623 9.94 -11.43 -18.39
CA GLN A 623 9.43 -10.08 -18.63
C GLN A 623 8.36 -9.70 -17.59
N ALA A 624 7.39 -10.57 -17.32
CA ALA A 624 6.32 -10.32 -16.34
C ALA A 624 6.85 -10.11 -14.91
N ILE A 625 7.90 -10.83 -14.50
CA ILE A 625 8.58 -10.58 -13.22
C ILE A 625 9.22 -9.19 -13.21
N ILE A 626 10.03 -8.85 -14.22
CA ILE A 626 10.68 -7.53 -14.33
C ILE A 626 9.64 -6.40 -14.27
N SER A 627 8.56 -6.54 -15.03
CA SER A 627 7.38 -5.66 -15.07
C SER A 627 6.82 -5.39 -13.68
N ALA A 628 6.58 -6.45 -12.91
CA ALA A 628 6.02 -6.34 -11.56
C ALA A 628 6.97 -5.62 -10.60
N LEU A 629 8.29 -5.83 -10.72
CA LEU A 629 9.28 -5.12 -9.91
C LEU A 629 9.37 -3.63 -10.29
N GLU A 630 9.31 -3.29 -11.58
CA GLU A 630 9.24 -1.90 -12.05
C GLU A 630 7.98 -1.18 -11.55
N PHE A 631 6.84 -1.87 -11.49
CA PHE A 631 5.65 -1.31 -10.89
C PHE A 631 5.81 -1.04 -9.39
N LYS A 632 6.41 -1.97 -8.62
CA LYS A 632 6.74 -1.76 -7.21
C LYS A 632 7.64 -0.53 -7.03
N LEU A 633 8.66 -0.36 -7.89
CA LEU A 633 9.51 0.85 -7.89
C LEU A 633 8.75 2.15 -8.14
N ARG A 634 7.77 2.17 -9.06
CA ARG A 634 6.88 3.33 -9.28
C ARG A 634 6.03 3.60 -8.03
N ALA A 635 5.42 2.55 -7.45
CA ALA A 635 4.64 2.67 -6.23
C ALA A 635 5.47 3.20 -5.04
N TYR A 636 6.74 2.84 -4.91
CA TYR A 636 7.64 3.39 -3.89
C TYR A 636 7.91 4.88 -4.11
N ALA A 637 8.08 5.31 -5.35
CA ALA A 637 8.24 6.73 -5.68
C ALA A 637 6.97 7.54 -5.34
N ASP A 638 5.78 7.02 -5.68
CA ASP A 638 4.49 7.63 -5.31
C ASP A 638 4.37 7.81 -3.78
N ILE A 639 4.65 6.74 -3.02
CA ILE A 639 4.58 6.74 -1.55
C ILE A 639 5.59 7.75 -0.98
N ASN A 640 6.84 7.73 -1.45
CA ASN A 640 7.88 8.65 -0.98
C ASN A 640 7.54 10.13 -1.25
N ALA A 641 6.93 10.44 -2.40
CA ALA A 641 6.52 11.79 -2.78
C ALA A 641 5.26 12.29 -2.03
N SER A 642 4.43 11.38 -1.50
CA SER A 642 3.20 11.73 -0.77
C SER A 642 3.42 12.17 0.68
N ASP A 643 2.35 12.66 1.31
CA ASP A 643 2.28 13.18 2.68
C ASP A 643 1.87 12.12 3.74
N VAL A 644 1.75 10.86 3.34
CA VAL A 644 1.28 9.72 4.17
C VAL A 644 2.23 9.27 5.30
N TRP A 645 3.30 10.03 5.55
CA TRP A 645 4.40 9.65 6.44
C TRP A 645 4.14 10.10 7.88
N VAL A 646 4.26 9.18 8.83
CA VAL A 646 3.95 9.43 10.25
C VAL A 646 5.23 9.52 11.07
N ASP A 647 5.45 10.65 11.75
CA ASP A 647 6.48 10.73 12.80
C ASP A 647 5.95 10.13 14.11
N LEU A 648 6.67 9.14 14.65
CA LEU A 648 6.36 8.46 15.90
C LEU A 648 7.26 8.93 17.06
N GLY A 649 7.79 10.15 16.97
CA GLY A 649 8.57 10.82 18.01
C GLY A 649 10.08 10.96 17.71
N ALA A 650 10.50 10.61 16.50
CA ALA A 650 11.89 10.74 16.06
C ALA A 650 12.24 12.18 15.65
N LYS A 651 11.26 12.98 15.21
CA LYS A 651 11.44 14.37 14.73
C LYS A 651 12.41 14.52 13.55
N ASP A 652 12.63 13.43 12.83
CA ASP A 652 13.42 13.35 11.59
C ASP A 652 12.50 12.85 10.45
N PRO A 653 12.25 13.65 9.39
CA PRO A 653 11.46 13.23 8.23
C PRO A 653 11.96 11.97 7.51
N GLY A 654 13.24 11.60 7.68
CA GLY A 654 13.82 10.35 7.18
C GLY A 654 13.47 9.11 8.03
N GLN A 655 13.09 9.31 9.30
CA GLN A 655 12.63 8.25 10.22
C GLN A 655 11.11 8.15 10.33
N ALA A 656 10.35 9.09 9.77
CA ALA A 656 8.91 8.95 9.63
C ALA A 656 8.57 7.65 8.89
N VAL A 657 7.51 6.96 9.33
CA VAL A 657 7.16 5.61 8.89
C VAL A 657 5.92 5.58 8.00
N TYR A 658 5.84 4.56 7.16
CA TYR A 658 4.63 4.18 6.43
C TYR A 658 4.47 2.64 6.44
N PRO A 659 3.27 2.09 6.68
CA PRO A 659 3.04 0.66 6.72
C PRO A 659 2.88 0.12 5.29
N VAL A 660 3.99 -0.32 4.71
CA VAL A 660 4.02 -0.87 3.34
C VAL A 660 3.29 -2.22 3.34
N PRO A 661 2.22 -2.39 2.54
CA PRO A 661 1.54 -3.68 2.40
C PRO A 661 2.48 -4.76 1.86
N LEU A 662 2.29 -6.01 2.29
CA LEU A 662 3.13 -7.13 1.85
C LEU A 662 3.19 -7.30 0.33
N ASP A 663 2.08 -7.07 -0.39
CA ASP A 663 2.01 -7.16 -1.86
C ASP A 663 3.02 -6.22 -2.57
N LEU A 664 3.31 -5.07 -1.94
CA LEU A 664 4.29 -4.10 -2.45
C LEU A 664 5.73 -4.41 -2.02
N LEU A 665 5.97 -5.33 -1.08
CA LEU A 665 7.34 -5.79 -0.78
C LEU A 665 7.82 -6.73 -1.89
N PRO A 666 9.11 -6.72 -2.26
CA PRO A 666 9.61 -7.38 -3.47
C PRO A 666 9.38 -8.89 -3.47
#